data_AF-A0A7R8Z8H7-F1
#
_entry.id   AF-A0A7R8Z8H7-F1
#
_cell.length_a   1.000
_cell.length_b   1.000
_cell.length_c   1.000
_cell.angle_alpha   90.00
_cell.angle_beta   90.00
_cell.angle_gamma   90.00
#
_symmetry.space_group_name_H-M   'P 1'
#
loop_
_entity.id
_entity.type
_entity.pdbx_description
1 polymer ?
#
loop_
_entity_poly.entity_id
_entity_poly.type
_entity_poly.pdbx_seq_one_letter_code
_entity_poly.pdbx_strand_id
1 'polypeptide(L)'
;MERGKTVQGRGGKTKTPQYPTDLYVLGPKSSRIDVVEPKRSAVVHGKAGASHALGSSERKRETVALPPIIPPKKAKVVGTSLLGHVGSAVGSSGGIESWEMVALQCEPADLVPSVKDAFDLDDIDRVVGLLCGAVRVLRLQRGKPDSILYLGLTYLCRVLPSLYSKEYVSQALCSLLRRDISHNFKSKGNPLVAVLAANLLLRGFQEKNTWPDGFIKLYVEDSLGERVWVDHEECSGFVNNILTAINSRTPPRSMLQPEMVGLSACPSPSTATPDDENQAPGDLGLPADIAFKSDDVVEQIVMEAVREQLNRRQPAESITRNFLRLLSTASGLAEKDVEVISHLVKIRLKTKALINLYLSCIRELISSHPDNLATLLKHTIYNELSNARNPNNMAMLSAMFQSAPDTAASLLADIFLELLMNREDYLRPLRILVREIVRVLRHDVNLSVLCRGLMEKKDNTPPFRDFEFKLSDLRSLTLQERMFVSVVDLVTLCIFLAISPQVREASSLLARGDKREITSLHNFQMQVSMIQREAVWWLHETVPRIYRPTAPEFVHALHKVLFMEHLEQYYNKDGWPQESDRVVMHRLASEVPLLQNTLIRILVIGLSKDHPLPPPDTLELVDQLLKRAANLSSEGFPMIQAEKLEIIDLLFNLSTYHHPENIDLPQGLVSYQPLKWTSLRYLLYNNTEL
;
A
#
# COMPACT_ATOMS: atom_id res chain seq x y z
N MET A 1 -62.01 14.84 -4.19
CA MET A 1 -62.33 15.00 -2.75
C MET A 1 -61.46 14.02 -1.97
N GLU A 2 -60.99 14.43 -0.78
CA GLU A 2 -60.40 13.60 0.31
C GLU A 2 -59.19 12.70 -0.03
N ARG A 3 -57.98 12.99 0.49
CA ARG A 3 -57.46 12.57 1.82
C ARG A 3 -57.35 11.04 1.97
N GLY A 4 -56.20 10.42 2.23
CA GLY A 4 -54.83 10.93 2.46
C GLY A 4 -54.31 10.60 3.86
N LYS A 5 -53.26 9.77 3.94
CA LYS A 5 -52.49 9.49 5.17
C LYS A 5 -51.07 9.02 4.81
N THR A 6 -50.07 9.59 5.47
CA THR A 6 -48.65 9.23 5.34
C THR A 6 -48.21 8.35 6.50
N VAL A 7 -47.30 7.40 6.25
CA VAL A 7 -46.58 6.64 7.29
C VAL A 7 -45.11 6.52 6.88
N GLN A 8 -44.20 6.76 7.81
CA GLN A 8 -42.75 6.67 7.59
C GLN A 8 -42.24 5.23 7.74
N GLY A 9 -41.44 4.75 6.79
CA GLY A 9 -40.68 3.50 6.92
C GLY A 9 -39.20 3.77 7.18
N ARG A 10 -38.66 3.32 8.32
CA ARG A 10 -37.21 3.37 8.59
C ARG A 10 -36.46 2.35 7.71
N GLY A 11 -35.35 2.78 7.11
CA GLY A 11 -34.54 1.92 6.25
C GLY A 11 -33.98 0.68 6.96
N GLY A 12 -34.29 -0.51 6.44
CA GLY A 12 -33.70 -1.76 6.90
C GLY A 12 -32.28 -1.97 6.38
N LYS A 13 -31.40 -2.53 7.20
CA LYS A 13 -30.03 -2.87 6.80
C LYS A 13 -30.05 -4.00 5.77
N THR A 14 -29.45 -3.79 4.60
CA THR A 14 -29.29 -4.82 3.57
C THR A 14 -28.39 -5.94 4.09
N LYS A 15 -28.90 -7.17 4.12
CA LYS A 15 -28.09 -8.37 4.39
C LYS A 15 -27.32 -8.73 3.13
N THR A 16 -26.04 -9.07 3.28
CA THR A 16 -25.25 -9.71 2.21
C THR A 16 -25.86 -11.06 1.83
N PRO A 17 -26.02 -11.39 0.54
CA PRO A 17 -26.49 -12.71 0.12
C PRO A 17 -25.43 -13.77 0.43
N GLN A 18 -25.82 -14.84 1.13
CA GLN A 18 -25.03 -16.06 1.23
C GLN A 18 -25.35 -16.93 0.01
N TYR A 19 -24.35 -17.24 -0.80
CA TYR A 19 -24.45 -18.29 -1.81
C TYR A 19 -24.10 -19.64 -1.18
N PRO A 20 -24.73 -20.75 -1.63
CA PRO A 20 -24.56 -22.06 -1.01
C PRO A 20 -23.17 -22.65 -1.26
N THR A 21 -22.62 -23.31 -0.25
CA THR A 21 -21.44 -24.19 -0.40
C THR A 21 -21.89 -25.60 -0.76
N ASP A 22 -21.72 -25.99 -2.02
CA ASP A 22 -21.70 -27.40 -2.42
C ASP A 22 -20.27 -27.88 -2.67
N LEU A 23 -20.01 -29.14 -2.34
CA LEU A 23 -18.67 -29.62 -2.00
C LEU A 23 -18.10 -30.57 -3.05
N TYR A 24 -17.01 -30.20 -3.70
CA TYR A 24 -16.17 -31.13 -4.48
C TYR A 24 -14.70 -31.04 -4.06
N VAL A 25 -14.32 -31.89 -3.11
CA VAL A 25 -12.93 -32.05 -2.66
C VAL A 25 -12.24 -33.12 -3.51
N LEU A 26 -11.30 -32.71 -4.36
CA LEU A 26 -10.41 -33.63 -5.09
C LEU A 26 -8.98 -33.48 -4.58
N GLY A 27 -8.59 -34.36 -3.65
CA GLY A 27 -7.19 -34.52 -3.25
C GLY A 27 -6.39 -35.29 -4.32
N PRO A 28 -5.08 -35.01 -4.49
CA PRO A 28 -4.26 -35.66 -5.52
C PRO A 28 -4.00 -37.14 -5.17
N LYS A 29 -4.39 -38.05 -6.06
CA LYS A 29 -4.02 -39.47 -5.97
C LYS A 29 -2.65 -39.70 -6.61
N SER A 30 -1.70 -40.23 -5.83
CA SER A 30 -0.50 -40.88 -6.37
C SER A 30 -0.81 -42.33 -6.74
N SER A 31 -0.17 -42.85 -7.78
CA SER A 31 -0.48 -44.17 -8.37
C SER A 31 0.48 -45.27 -7.92
N ARG A 32 -0.06 -46.41 -7.46
CA ARG A 32 0.56 -47.74 -7.55
C ARG A 32 -0.51 -48.85 -7.42
N ILE A 33 -0.15 -50.07 -7.77
CA ILE A 33 -1.07 -51.14 -8.22
C ILE A 33 -1.21 -52.26 -7.17
N ASP A 34 -2.46 -52.70 -6.98
CA ASP A 34 -3.04 -53.97 -6.47
C ASP A 34 -2.21 -55.01 -5.68
N VAL A 35 -2.86 -55.67 -4.69
CA VAL A 35 -3.24 -57.12 -4.72
C VAL A 35 -3.83 -57.62 -3.37
N VAL A 36 -5.14 -57.94 -3.39
CA VAL A 36 -5.85 -59.13 -2.78
C VAL A 36 -6.09 -59.33 -1.25
N GLU A 37 -7.38 -59.60 -0.97
CA GLU A 37 -8.08 -60.33 0.14
C GLU A 37 -8.39 -59.78 1.57
N PRO A 38 -9.56 -60.15 2.19
CA PRO A 38 -10.00 -59.66 3.51
C PRO A 38 -10.38 -60.76 4.56
N LYS A 39 -10.54 -60.38 5.86
CA LYS A 39 -11.66 -60.81 6.76
C LYS A 39 -11.54 -60.35 8.23
N ARG A 40 -12.72 -60.07 8.84
CA ARG A 40 -13.11 -60.28 10.26
C ARG A 40 -12.38 -59.47 11.38
N SER A 41 -12.87 -59.40 12.64
CA SER A 41 -14.21 -58.99 13.17
C SER A 41 -14.25 -59.12 14.72
N ALA A 42 -14.40 -58.02 15.47
CA ALA A 42 -14.82 -57.96 16.88
C ALA A 42 -15.26 -56.49 17.18
N VAL A 43 -16.36 -56.12 17.85
CA VAL A 43 -17.02 -56.56 19.12
C VAL A 43 -16.34 -55.95 20.37
N VAL A 44 -17.00 -55.24 21.31
CA VAL A 44 -18.27 -54.44 21.31
C VAL A 44 -18.33 -53.58 22.62
N HIS A 45 -19.37 -52.74 22.78
CA HIS A 45 -19.67 -51.82 23.92
C HIS A 45 -18.84 -50.50 23.99
N GLY A 46 -19.38 -49.36 24.46
CA GLY A 46 -20.76 -49.07 24.90
C GLY A 46 -21.07 -47.56 25.09
N LYS A 47 -22.33 -47.16 24.80
CA LYS A 47 -22.99 -45.87 25.14
C LYS A 47 -23.18 -45.74 26.67
N ALA A 48 -23.52 -44.64 27.37
CA ALA A 48 -23.63 -43.17 27.22
C ALA A 48 -23.88 -42.61 28.67
N GLY A 49 -24.02 -41.31 29.03
CA GLY A 49 -24.01 -40.01 28.33
C GLY A 49 -25.24 -39.15 28.72
N ALA A 50 -25.06 -37.82 28.95
CA ALA A 50 -26.06 -36.83 29.46
C ALA A 50 -26.47 -37.00 30.96
N SER A 51 -26.94 -35.99 31.73
CA SER A 51 -26.92 -34.50 31.64
C SER A 51 -27.45 -33.85 32.96
N HIS A 52 -27.23 -32.52 33.15
CA HIS A 52 -27.92 -31.62 34.13
C HIS A 52 -27.71 -31.88 35.66
N ALA A 53 -27.89 -30.92 36.60
CA ALA A 53 -27.93 -29.44 36.55
C ALA A 53 -27.66 -28.78 37.95
N LEU A 54 -27.40 -27.46 37.89
CA LEU A 54 -27.39 -26.36 38.90
C LEU A 54 -27.83 -26.57 40.38
N GLY A 55 -27.08 -25.87 41.27
CA GLY A 55 -27.53 -25.33 42.59
C GLY A 55 -26.69 -25.78 43.80
N SER A 56 -26.50 -25.03 44.90
CA SER A 56 -26.58 -23.58 45.17
C SER A 56 -26.11 -23.29 46.61
N SER A 57 -25.48 -22.13 46.86
CA SER A 57 -25.25 -21.46 48.17
C SER A 57 -24.29 -22.05 49.24
N GLU A 58 -23.31 -21.21 49.60
CA GLU A 58 -22.86 -20.84 50.96
C GLU A 58 -22.62 -21.90 52.07
N ARG A 59 -21.41 -21.88 52.65
CA ARG A 59 -21.15 -21.19 53.95
C ARG A 59 -19.66 -21.09 54.32
N LYS A 60 -19.36 -20.18 55.26
CA LYS A 60 -18.02 -19.74 55.68
C LYS A 60 -17.60 -20.38 57.02
N ARG A 61 -16.36 -20.85 57.15
CA ARG A 61 -15.68 -20.97 58.46
C ARG A 61 -14.15 -20.91 58.35
N GLU A 62 -13.52 -20.18 59.27
CA GLU A 62 -12.07 -20.08 59.46
C GLU A 62 -11.64 -20.91 60.68
N THR A 63 -10.41 -21.45 60.68
CA THR A 63 -9.67 -21.86 61.89
C THR A 63 -8.16 -21.87 61.62
N VAL A 64 -7.34 -21.58 62.63
CA VAL A 64 -5.88 -21.34 62.53
C VAL A 64 -5.10 -22.39 63.31
N ALA A 65 -3.97 -22.86 62.78
CA ALA A 65 -2.92 -23.56 63.53
C ALA A 65 -1.54 -23.50 62.82
N LEU A 66 -0.47 -23.34 63.61
CA LEU A 66 0.97 -23.38 63.28
C LEU A 66 1.72 -23.80 64.58
N PRO A 67 3.05 -24.04 64.57
CA PRO A 67 3.85 -25.00 63.81
C PRO A 67 4.58 -25.98 64.76
N PRO A 68 5.52 -26.84 64.29
CA PRO A 68 6.91 -26.74 64.82
C PRO A 68 8.03 -27.13 63.79
N ILE A 69 9.07 -26.31 63.59
CA ILE A 69 10.43 -26.31 64.21
C ILE A 69 11.53 -26.99 63.34
N ILE A 70 12.76 -26.44 63.37
CA ILE A 70 13.97 -26.82 62.60
C ILE A 70 15.17 -26.90 63.56
N PRO A 71 16.31 -27.58 63.22
CA PRO A 71 17.57 -26.84 62.96
C PRO A 71 18.50 -27.57 61.89
N PRO A 72 19.86 -27.49 61.83
CA PRO A 72 20.48 -26.84 60.64
C PRO A 72 21.88 -27.31 60.12
N LYS A 73 22.44 -26.56 59.14
CA LYS A 73 23.88 -26.47 58.69
C LYS A 73 24.42 -27.65 57.85
N LYS A 74 25.41 -27.50 56.96
CA LYS A 74 26.48 -26.48 56.79
C LYS A 74 26.59 -25.92 55.34
N ALA A 75 27.40 -24.88 55.16
CA ALA A 75 27.72 -24.23 53.88
C ALA A 75 28.96 -24.80 53.17
N LYS A 76 29.23 -24.35 51.93
CA LYS A 76 30.52 -24.51 51.22
C LYS A 76 30.92 -23.19 50.50
N VAL A 77 32.20 -23.07 50.17
CA VAL A 77 32.92 -21.80 49.89
C VAL A 77 32.99 -21.47 48.40
N VAL A 78 33.18 -20.17 48.10
CA VAL A 78 33.46 -19.54 46.80
C VAL A 78 34.62 -20.21 46.05
N GLY A 79 34.53 -20.25 44.72
CA GLY A 79 35.66 -20.44 43.81
C GLY A 79 35.71 -19.30 42.79
N THR A 80 36.83 -18.58 42.72
CA THR A 80 37.07 -17.48 41.77
C THR A 80 37.76 -17.97 40.50
N SER A 81 37.32 -17.46 39.36
CA SER A 81 38.11 -17.37 38.12
C SER A 81 37.69 -16.13 37.34
N LEU A 82 38.64 -15.45 36.73
CA LEU A 82 38.46 -14.24 35.91
C LEU A 82 38.60 -14.58 34.42
N LEU A 83 38.36 -13.58 33.56
CA LEU A 83 38.53 -13.55 32.10
C LEU A 83 37.40 -14.22 31.28
N GLY A 84 36.66 -13.39 30.53
CA GLY A 84 35.64 -13.82 29.58
C GLY A 84 34.81 -12.64 29.05
N HIS A 85 34.90 -12.38 27.74
CA HIS A 85 34.21 -11.32 26.98
C HIS A 85 32.84 -10.87 27.51
N VAL A 86 32.66 -9.57 27.76
CA VAL A 86 31.33 -8.97 27.95
C VAL A 86 30.70 -8.71 26.58
N GLY A 87 29.82 -9.61 26.16
CA GLY A 87 28.88 -9.39 25.06
C GLY A 87 27.54 -8.86 25.59
N SER A 88 26.84 -8.03 24.82
CA SER A 88 25.58 -7.40 25.25
C SER A 88 24.44 -8.42 25.43
N ALA A 89 24.09 -8.74 26.69
CA ALA A 89 22.92 -9.54 26.99
C ALA A 89 21.63 -8.70 26.93
N VAL A 90 20.68 -9.12 26.08
CA VAL A 90 19.34 -8.53 25.98
C VAL A 90 18.33 -9.51 26.59
N GLY A 91 17.64 -9.09 27.65
CA GLY A 91 16.58 -9.89 28.30
C GLY A 91 16.30 -9.42 29.72
N SER A 92 15.03 -9.11 30.02
CA SER A 92 14.62 -8.66 31.36
C SER A 92 14.14 -9.83 32.22
N SER A 93 14.97 -10.28 33.16
CA SER A 93 14.58 -11.28 34.17
C SER A 93 15.45 -11.22 35.44
N GLY A 94 15.16 -10.27 36.33
CA GLY A 94 15.45 -10.37 37.77
C GLY A 94 16.91 -10.30 38.24
N GLY A 95 17.87 -10.00 37.36
CA GLY A 95 19.24 -9.67 37.77
C GLY A 95 19.35 -8.26 38.34
N ILE A 96 20.21 -8.07 39.34
CA ILE A 96 20.61 -6.73 39.82
C ILE A 96 21.35 -6.03 38.68
N GLU A 97 20.96 -4.81 38.34
CA GLU A 97 21.62 -4.07 37.26
C GLU A 97 23.03 -3.62 37.72
N SER A 98 24.01 -3.63 36.81
CA SER A 98 25.43 -3.33 37.10
C SER A 98 25.64 -2.03 37.88
N TRP A 99 24.89 -0.99 37.52
CA TRP A 99 24.92 0.33 38.16
C TRP A 99 24.35 0.34 39.59
N GLU A 100 23.48 -0.61 39.96
CA GLU A 100 22.90 -0.70 41.30
C GLU A 100 23.90 -1.25 42.32
N MET A 101 24.91 -2.01 41.87
CA MET A 101 25.99 -2.54 42.72
C MET A 101 26.98 -1.45 43.14
N VAL A 102 27.21 -0.43 42.30
CA VAL A 102 28.08 0.72 42.64
C VAL A 102 27.33 1.86 43.33
N ALA A 103 25.99 1.82 43.33
CA ALA A 103 25.15 2.88 43.90
C ALA A 103 25.30 2.99 45.42
N LEU A 104 25.91 4.08 45.88
CA LEU A 104 26.08 4.44 47.29
C LEU A 104 24.77 4.97 47.89
N GLN A 105 24.70 5.11 49.21
CA GLN A 105 23.60 5.81 49.89
C GLN A 105 24.07 7.20 50.33
N CYS A 106 23.25 8.21 50.07
CA CYS A 106 23.49 9.62 50.39
C CYS A 106 22.14 10.29 50.60
N GLU A 107 22.05 11.20 51.57
CA GLU A 107 20.83 11.98 51.80
C GLU A 107 20.68 13.08 50.73
N PRO A 108 19.45 13.45 50.30
CA PRO A 108 19.24 14.40 49.22
C PRO A 108 19.94 15.77 49.39
N ALA A 109 20.07 16.24 50.63
CA ALA A 109 20.76 17.50 50.95
C ALA A 109 22.28 17.41 50.79
N ASP A 110 22.88 16.26 51.10
CA ASP A 110 24.32 16.06 51.13
C ASP A 110 24.90 15.67 49.76
N LEU A 111 24.04 15.37 48.76
CA LEU A 111 24.45 14.95 47.42
C LEU A 111 25.35 15.98 46.72
N VAL A 112 24.96 17.27 46.72
CA VAL A 112 25.69 18.31 45.98
C VAL A 112 27.06 18.62 46.62
N PRO A 113 27.20 18.76 47.96
CA PRO A 113 28.51 18.77 48.61
C PRO A 113 29.31 17.49 48.34
N SER A 114 28.75 16.31 48.63
CA SER A 114 29.48 15.03 48.55
C SER A 114 30.01 14.71 47.14
N VAL A 115 29.27 15.10 46.08
CA VAL A 115 29.73 14.93 44.69
C VAL A 115 30.83 15.94 44.34
N LYS A 116 30.79 17.17 44.86
CA LYS A 116 31.88 18.14 44.66
C LYS A 116 33.14 17.72 45.42
N ASP A 117 33.02 17.41 46.71
CA ASP A 117 34.15 16.99 47.54
C ASP A 117 34.85 15.75 46.95
N ALA A 118 34.08 14.79 46.41
CA ALA A 118 34.65 13.62 45.74
C ALA A 118 35.25 13.94 44.35
N PHE A 119 34.69 14.92 43.61
CA PHE A 119 35.23 15.36 42.32
C PHE A 119 36.53 16.17 42.47
N ASP A 120 36.59 17.06 43.46
CA ASP A 120 37.78 17.86 43.80
C ASP A 120 38.93 16.99 44.36
N LEU A 121 38.62 15.75 44.79
CA LEU A 121 39.57 14.70 45.17
C LEU A 121 39.89 13.69 44.05
N ASP A 122 39.34 13.87 42.84
CA ASP A 122 39.41 12.94 41.69
C ASP A 122 38.92 11.50 41.99
N ASP A 123 38.07 11.33 43.01
CA ASP A 123 37.43 10.06 43.38
C ASP A 123 36.19 9.81 42.48
N ILE A 124 36.47 9.58 41.20
CA ILE A 124 35.46 9.39 40.15
C ILE A 124 34.53 8.19 40.44
N ASP A 125 35.03 7.13 41.07
CA ASP A 125 34.21 5.96 41.42
C ASP A 125 33.19 6.31 42.52
N ARG A 126 33.57 7.09 43.53
CA ARG A 126 32.64 7.63 44.53
C ARG A 126 31.65 8.62 43.92
N VAL A 127 32.10 9.50 43.02
CA VAL A 127 31.21 10.41 42.28
C VAL A 127 30.15 9.63 41.50
N VAL A 128 30.55 8.60 40.74
CA VAL A 128 29.63 7.71 40.01
C VAL A 128 28.69 7.00 40.98
N GLY A 129 29.22 6.45 42.07
CA GLY A 129 28.42 5.75 43.09
C GLY A 129 27.37 6.63 43.76
N LEU A 130 27.69 7.90 44.08
CA LEU A 130 26.74 8.87 44.62
C LEU A 130 25.63 9.22 43.62
N LEU A 131 25.97 9.44 42.35
CA LEU A 131 25.00 9.74 41.29
C LEU A 131 24.07 8.55 41.00
N CYS A 132 24.62 7.33 40.91
CA CYS A 132 23.84 6.10 40.81
C CYS A 132 22.95 5.88 42.06
N GLY A 133 23.43 6.26 43.25
CA GLY A 133 22.67 6.30 44.49
C GLY A 133 21.43 7.20 44.42
N ALA A 134 21.61 8.44 43.97
CA ALA A 134 20.51 9.40 43.77
C ALA A 134 19.48 8.89 42.74
N VAL A 135 19.95 8.30 41.63
CA VAL A 135 19.06 7.72 40.60
C VAL A 135 18.28 6.51 41.15
N ARG A 136 18.86 5.69 42.03
CA ARG A 136 18.15 4.60 42.72
C ARG A 136 17.00 5.11 43.59
N VAL A 137 17.19 6.23 44.29
CA VAL A 137 16.11 6.87 45.08
C VAL A 137 15.00 7.41 44.17
N LEU A 138 15.35 8.08 43.05
CA LEU A 138 14.36 8.50 42.05
C LEU A 138 13.60 7.32 41.42
N ARG A 139 14.26 6.19 41.16
CA ARG A 139 13.64 4.95 40.64
C ARG A 139 12.55 4.43 41.58
N LEU A 140 12.76 4.54 42.89
CA LEU A 140 11.80 4.13 43.93
C LEU A 140 10.69 5.17 44.18
N GLN A 141 10.92 6.44 43.87
CA GLN A 141 10.02 7.56 44.18
C GLN A 141 9.32 8.18 42.96
N ARG A 142 9.26 7.47 41.81
CA ARG A 142 8.73 7.97 40.52
C ARG A 142 7.43 8.80 40.61
N GLY A 143 6.48 8.40 41.46
CA GLY A 143 5.19 9.08 41.62
C GLY A 143 5.29 10.51 42.19
N LYS A 144 6.27 10.78 43.05
CA LYS A 144 6.57 12.10 43.62
C LYS A 144 8.07 12.15 43.99
N PRO A 145 8.95 12.55 43.05
CA PRO A 145 10.37 12.64 43.34
C PRO A 145 10.65 13.71 44.40
N ASP A 146 11.68 13.50 45.21
CA ASP A 146 12.17 14.50 46.14
C ASP A 146 12.69 15.75 45.39
N SER A 147 12.30 16.94 45.85
CA SER A 147 12.62 18.19 45.17
C SER A 147 14.06 18.65 45.38
N ILE A 148 14.69 18.29 46.50
CA ILE A 148 16.11 18.59 46.76
C ILE A 148 16.97 17.72 45.83
N LEU A 149 16.64 16.42 45.73
CA LEU A 149 17.29 15.47 44.85
C LEU A 149 17.16 15.84 43.36
N TYR A 150 15.96 16.25 42.93
CA TYR A 150 15.68 16.72 41.57
C TYR A 150 16.52 17.96 41.21
N LEU A 151 16.51 18.98 42.08
CA LEU A 151 17.27 20.22 41.87
C LEU A 151 18.79 19.98 41.97
N GLY A 152 19.23 19.13 42.89
CA GLY A 152 20.63 18.77 43.07
C GLY A 152 21.23 18.10 41.84
N LEU A 153 20.54 17.10 41.27
CA LEU A 153 20.96 16.46 40.02
C LEU A 153 20.92 17.42 38.82
N THR A 154 19.93 18.32 38.76
CA THR A 154 19.84 19.34 37.70
C THR A 154 21.01 20.33 37.78
N TYR A 155 21.35 20.78 38.99
CA TYR A 155 22.48 21.68 39.25
C TYR A 155 23.83 21.01 38.95
N LEU A 156 24.04 19.79 39.44
CA LEU A 156 25.27 19.02 39.18
C LEU A 156 25.46 18.77 37.68
N CYS A 157 24.40 18.49 36.91
CA CYS A 157 24.49 18.34 35.46
C CYS A 157 24.82 19.66 34.73
N ARG A 158 24.34 20.79 35.24
CA ARG A 158 24.69 22.12 34.69
C ARG A 158 26.17 22.49 34.91
N VAL A 159 26.79 22.01 35.99
CA VAL A 159 28.18 22.35 36.35
C VAL A 159 29.18 21.28 35.86
N LEU A 160 28.79 20.00 35.88
CA LEU A 160 29.64 18.84 35.58
C LEU A 160 28.96 17.87 34.59
N PRO A 161 28.57 18.31 33.37
CA PRO A 161 27.79 17.50 32.43
C PRO A 161 28.47 16.19 32.04
N SER A 162 29.80 16.18 31.93
CA SER A 162 30.60 15.01 31.53
C SER A 162 30.42 13.79 32.45
N LEU A 163 30.04 13.98 33.73
CA LEU A 163 29.75 12.89 34.68
C LEU A 163 28.51 12.08 34.28
N TYR A 164 27.50 12.73 33.71
CA TYR A 164 26.25 12.12 33.25
C TYR A 164 26.46 11.25 31.99
N SER A 165 27.65 11.40 31.38
CA SER A 165 28.13 10.67 30.22
C SER A 165 28.93 9.40 30.57
N LYS A 166 29.21 9.16 31.85
CA LYS A 166 29.89 7.94 32.36
C LYS A 166 28.97 6.73 32.24
N GLU A 167 29.55 5.53 32.13
CA GLU A 167 28.78 4.31 31.79
C GLU A 167 27.67 3.99 32.81
N TYR A 168 28.00 3.76 34.09
CA TYR A 168 27.00 3.40 35.09
C TYR A 168 25.97 4.51 35.35
N VAL A 169 26.37 5.78 35.26
CA VAL A 169 25.44 6.92 35.43
C VAL A 169 24.44 6.98 34.27
N SER A 170 24.92 6.82 33.02
CA SER A 170 24.02 6.79 31.86
C SER A 170 23.13 5.54 31.84
N GLN A 171 23.63 4.36 32.24
CA GLN A 171 22.82 3.15 32.44
C GLN A 171 21.73 3.36 33.52
N ALA A 172 22.06 3.99 34.64
CA ALA A 172 21.11 4.31 35.70
C ALA A 172 20.00 5.25 35.20
N LEU A 173 20.35 6.34 34.48
CA LEU A 173 19.40 7.29 33.91
C LEU A 173 18.51 6.63 32.85
N CYS A 174 19.07 5.76 31.99
CA CYS A 174 18.31 4.93 31.06
C CYS A 174 17.26 4.05 31.76
N SER A 175 17.53 3.56 32.99
CA SER A 175 16.53 2.79 33.75
C SER A 175 15.28 3.61 34.12
N LEU A 176 15.41 4.94 34.27
CA LEU A 176 14.28 5.83 34.55
C LEU A 176 13.35 6.02 33.35
N LEU A 177 13.89 5.96 32.13
CA LEU A 177 13.13 6.04 30.87
C LEU A 177 12.39 4.75 30.50
N ARG A 178 12.78 3.60 31.08
CA ARG A 178 12.06 2.32 30.92
C ARG A 178 10.73 2.32 31.67
N ARG A 179 9.75 1.59 31.12
CA ARG A 179 8.44 1.33 31.76
C ARG A 179 8.61 0.48 33.02
N ASP A 180 7.96 0.89 34.10
CA ASP A 180 7.86 0.07 35.32
C ASP A 180 6.78 -1.01 35.13
N ILE A 181 7.14 -2.26 35.36
CA ILE A 181 6.26 -3.44 35.22
C ILE A 181 5.37 -3.63 36.47
N SER A 182 5.75 -3.03 37.61
CA SER A 182 5.05 -3.20 38.89
C SER A 182 3.80 -2.33 39.05
N HIS A 183 3.70 -1.22 38.32
CA HIS A 183 2.59 -0.27 38.44
C HIS A 183 1.42 -0.61 37.50
N ASN A 184 0.22 -0.66 38.08
CA ASN A 184 -1.00 -1.06 37.37
C ASN A 184 -1.47 -0.04 36.31
N PHE A 185 -2.02 -0.58 35.21
CA PHE A 185 -2.45 0.04 33.94
C PHE A 185 -3.47 1.22 33.99
N LYS A 186 -3.71 1.87 35.14
CA LYS A 186 -4.84 2.82 35.35
C LYS A 186 -4.46 4.27 35.67
N SER A 187 -3.18 4.58 35.84
CA SER A 187 -2.69 5.95 36.00
C SER A 187 -1.63 6.24 34.96
N LYS A 188 -1.79 7.31 34.17
CA LYS A 188 -0.65 7.90 33.44
C LYS A 188 0.46 8.17 34.46
N GLY A 189 1.64 7.62 34.22
CA GLY A 189 2.79 7.81 35.13
C GLY A 189 3.15 9.29 35.26
N ASN A 190 3.70 9.68 36.41
CA ASN A 190 4.24 11.03 36.58
C ASN A 190 5.46 11.19 35.64
N PRO A 191 5.42 12.11 34.65
CA PRO A 191 6.50 12.22 33.66
C PRO A 191 7.78 12.85 34.23
N LEU A 192 7.72 13.57 35.35
CA LEU A 192 8.83 14.39 35.86
C LEU A 192 10.18 13.64 35.98
N VAL A 193 10.16 12.38 36.40
CA VAL A 193 11.39 11.57 36.53
C VAL A 193 11.95 11.13 35.17
N ALA A 194 11.08 10.91 34.17
CA ALA A 194 11.50 10.62 32.80
C ALA A 194 11.97 11.90 32.07
N VAL A 195 11.28 13.03 32.27
CA VAL A 195 11.68 14.35 31.74
C VAL A 195 13.05 14.76 32.27
N LEU A 196 13.28 14.59 33.59
CA LEU A 196 14.59 14.80 34.20
C LEU A 196 15.64 13.88 33.56
N ALA A 197 15.38 12.57 33.48
CA ALA A 197 16.34 11.62 32.90
C ALA A 197 16.69 11.94 31.43
N ALA A 198 15.71 12.29 30.59
CA ALA A 198 15.93 12.67 29.20
C ALA A 198 16.78 13.95 29.09
N ASN A 199 16.52 14.97 29.92
CA ASN A 199 17.29 16.22 29.90
C ASN A 199 18.70 16.07 30.48
N LEU A 200 18.88 15.25 31.52
CA LEU A 200 20.19 14.91 32.07
C LEU A 200 21.05 14.13 31.05
N LEU A 201 20.45 13.21 30.28
CA LEU A 201 21.13 12.49 29.20
C LEU A 201 21.45 13.41 28.02
N LEU A 202 20.50 14.26 27.58
CA LEU A 202 20.74 15.28 26.55
C LEU A 202 21.94 16.16 26.91
N ARG A 203 21.99 16.69 28.13
CA ARG A 203 23.11 17.53 28.60
C ARG A 203 24.40 16.75 28.78
N GLY A 204 24.36 15.53 29.30
CA GLY A 204 25.54 14.68 29.44
C GLY A 204 26.18 14.25 28.12
N PHE A 205 25.42 14.23 27.03
CA PHE A 205 25.89 13.82 25.70
C PHE A 205 25.89 14.96 24.65
N GLN A 206 25.64 16.22 25.04
CA GLN A 206 25.59 17.38 24.14
C GLN A 206 26.92 17.64 23.40
N GLU A 207 28.04 17.28 24.02
CA GLU A 207 29.42 17.44 23.50
C GLU A 207 29.99 16.13 22.91
N LYS A 208 29.18 15.08 22.77
CA LYS A 208 29.62 13.77 22.26
C LYS A 208 29.12 13.52 20.85
N ASN A 209 30.06 13.49 19.90
CA ASN A 209 29.83 13.17 18.48
C ASN A 209 29.21 11.79 18.21
N THR A 210 29.10 10.91 19.22
CA THR A 210 28.37 9.64 19.12
C THR A 210 27.48 9.39 20.34
N TRP A 211 26.21 9.09 20.09
CA TRP A 211 25.23 8.71 21.12
C TRP A 211 25.10 7.17 21.23
N PRO A 212 24.73 6.61 22.41
CA PRO A 212 24.56 5.17 22.58
C PRO A 212 23.30 4.65 21.90
N ASP A 213 23.43 3.54 21.17
CA ASP A 213 22.34 2.89 20.42
C ASP A 213 21.18 2.41 21.33
N GLY A 214 21.43 2.31 22.65
CA GLY A 214 20.42 2.07 23.67
C GLY A 214 19.37 3.18 23.79
N PHE A 215 19.66 4.43 23.38
CA PHE A 215 18.69 5.52 23.37
C PHE A 215 17.59 5.28 22.32
N ILE A 216 17.94 4.73 21.14
CA ILE A 216 16.98 4.32 20.10
C ILE A 216 16.08 3.21 20.64
N LYS A 217 16.63 2.23 21.36
CA LYS A 217 15.85 1.15 22.00
C LYS A 217 14.82 1.71 22.99
N LEU A 218 15.22 2.66 23.84
CA LEU A 218 14.30 3.34 24.77
C LEU A 218 13.23 4.15 24.04
N TYR A 219 13.60 4.88 22.98
CA TYR A 219 12.65 5.62 22.14
C TYR A 219 11.60 4.67 21.53
N VAL A 220 12.02 3.51 21.00
CA VAL A 220 11.12 2.48 20.47
C VAL A 220 10.23 1.88 21.57
N GLU A 221 10.78 1.55 22.74
CA GLU A 221 10.03 1.02 23.89
C GLU A 221 8.87 1.95 24.32
N ASP A 222 9.13 3.25 24.53
CA ASP A 222 8.07 4.20 24.91
C ASP A 222 7.16 4.59 23.73
N SER A 223 7.71 4.65 22.51
CA SER A 223 6.94 4.89 21.26
C SER A 223 5.93 3.81 20.94
N LEU A 224 6.16 2.56 21.39
CA LEU A 224 5.21 1.45 21.33
C LEU A 224 4.28 1.40 22.56
N GLY A 225 4.79 1.82 23.71
CA GLY A 225 4.12 1.81 25.01
C GLY A 225 3.13 2.95 25.23
N GLU A 226 3.18 3.55 26.42
CA GLU A 226 2.24 4.59 26.86
C GLU A 226 2.59 6.00 26.37
N ARG A 227 3.79 6.20 25.78
CA ARG A 227 4.34 7.50 25.35
C ARG A 227 4.43 8.50 26.51
N VAL A 228 5.10 8.08 27.57
CA VAL A 228 5.31 8.86 28.81
C VAL A 228 6.25 10.04 28.58
N TRP A 229 7.25 9.90 27.71
CA TRP A 229 8.26 10.94 27.48
C TRP A 229 8.49 11.27 26.00
N VAL A 230 8.25 10.35 25.05
CA VAL A 230 8.51 10.64 23.62
C VAL A 230 7.56 11.68 23.00
N ASP A 231 6.35 11.82 23.54
CA ASP A 231 5.36 12.83 23.13
C ASP A 231 5.38 14.08 24.05
N HIS A 232 6.34 14.20 24.98
CA HIS A 232 6.40 15.28 25.99
C HIS A 232 7.25 16.47 25.52
N GLU A 233 6.72 17.69 25.63
CA GLU A 233 7.36 18.91 25.06
C GLU A 233 8.75 19.18 25.65
N GLU A 234 8.91 19.05 26.96
CA GLU A 234 10.20 19.21 27.66
C GLU A 234 11.24 18.12 27.34
N CYS A 235 10.85 17.04 26.64
CA CYS A 235 11.78 16.00 26.16
C CYS A 235 12.23 16.23 24.71
N SER A 236 11.67 17.23 24.02
CA SER A 236 11.82 17.43 22.57
C SER A 236 13.28 17.50 22.10
N GLY A 237 14.19 18.14 22.84
CA GLY A 237 15.61 18.18 22.48
C GLY A 237 16.28 16.79 22.45
N PHE A 238 15.92 15.91 23.38
CA PHE A 238 16.42 14.52 23.43
C PHE A 238 15.77 13.66 22.34
N VAL A 239 14.45 13.82 22.12
CA VAL A 239 13.69 13.08 21.11
C VAL A 239 14.12 13.46 19.69
N ASN A 240 14.25 14.76 19.39
CA ASN A 240 14.64 15.24 18.06
C ASN A 240 16.03 14.71 17.65
N ASN A 241 16.98 14.66 18.58
CA ASN A 241 18.32 14.12 18.31
C ASN A 241 18.38 12.58 18.23
N ILE A 242 17.28 11.88 18.52
CA ILE A 242 17.11 10.45 18.16
C ILE A 242 16.40 10.33 16.79
N LEU A 243 15.49 11.26 16.46
CA LEU A 243 14.75 11.29 15.20
C LEU A 243 15.62 11.62 13.98
N THR A 244 16.70 12.40 14.15
CA THR A 244 17.73 12.62 13.12
C THR A 244 18.29 11.29 12.61
N ALA A 245 18.67 10.39 13.51
CA ALA A 245 19.18 9.05 13.19
C ALA A 245 18.14 8.10 12.57
N ILE A 246 16.86 8.33 12.85
CA ILE A 246 15.74 7.55 12.27
C ILE A 246 15.33 8.10 10.89
N ASN A 247 16.01 9.15 10.39
CA ASN A 247 15.76 9.80 9.10
C ASN A 247 14.28 10.20 8.90
N SER A 248 13.61 10.59 9.99
CA SER A 248 12.15 10.70 9.99
C SER A 248 11.67 12.00 9.38
N ARG A 249 10.90 11.92 8.28
CA ARG A 249 10.11 13.04 7.77
C ARG A 249 8.94 13.28 8.73
N THR A 250 9.08 14.28 9.61
CA THR A 250 8.12 14.51 10.70
C THR A 250 6.73 14.86 10.16
N PRO A 251 5.69 14.04 10.41
CA PRO A 251 4.34 14.33 9.94
C PRO A 251 3.78 15.58 10.64
N PRO A 252 2.88 16.36 9.98
CA PRO A 252 2.39 17.62 10.53
C PRO A 252 1.82 17.49 11.94
N ARG A 253 2.13 18.46 12.82
CA ARG A 253 1.68 18.48 14.24
C ARG A 253 0.15 18.31 14.40
N SER A 254 -0.64 18.70 13.41
CA SER A 254 -2.10 18.50 13.36
C SER A 254 -2.53 17.02 13.35
N MET A 255 -1.68 16.08 12.91
CA MET A 255 -1.96 14.63 12.97
C MET A 255 -1.56 13.99 14.32
N LEU A 256 -0.86 14.73 15.19
CA LEU A 256 -0.29 14.20 16.43
C LEU A 256 -1.11 14.52 17.69
N GLN A 257 -2.06 15.47 17.62
CA GLN A 257 -2.91 15.80 18.77
C GLN A 257 -3.87 14.66 19.16
N PRO A 258 -4.07 14.38 20.46
CA PRO A 258 -5.22 13.60 20.94
C PRO A 258 -6.53 14.38 20.75
N GLU A 259 -7.61 13.71 20.36
CA GLU A 259 -8.96 14.29 20.38
C GLU A 259 -9.37 14.58 21.83
N MET A 260 -9.21 15.83 22.28
CA MET A 260 -9.80 16.27 23.54
C MET A 260 -11.32 16.39 23.38
N VAL A 261 -12.05 15.56 24.12
CA VAL A 261 -13.51 15.65 24.21
C VAL A 261 -13.89 17.02 24.77
N GLY A 262 -14.67 17.78 24.00
CA GLY A 262 -14.94 19.18 24.30
C GLY A 262 -15.71 19.39 25.61
N LEU A 263 -15.33 20.45 26.32
CA LEU A 263 -16.14 21.09 27.36
C LEU A 263 -16.52 22.51 26.90
N SER A 264 -17.67 23.00 27.36
CA SER A 264 -18.36 24.16 26.81
C SER A 264 -17.72 25.50 27.13
N ALA A 265 -17.82 26.44 26.19
CA ALA A 265 -17.40 27.83 26.36
C ALA A 265 -18.27 28.60 27.38
N CYS A 266 -17.67 29.62 28.00
CA CYS A 266 -18.33 30.81 28.54
C CYS A 266 -17.48 32.05 28.18
N PRO A 267 -18.03 33.28 28.07
CA PRO A 267 -17.48 34.27 27.14
C PRO A 267 -17.04 35.62 27.73
N SER A 268 -16.08 36.24 27.02
CA SER A 268 -15.82 37.70 26.93
C SER A 268 -15.21 38.42 28.16
N PRO A 269 -14.64 39.64 27.98
CA PRO A 269 -14.42 40.40 26.74
C PRO A 269 -12.95 40.61 26.35
N SER A 270 -12.72 41.05 25.11
CA SER A 270 -11.39 41.33 24.55
C SER A 270 -10.87 42.73 24.89
N THR A 271 -9.56 42.88 24.97
CA THR A 271 -8.84 44.07 24.49
C THR A 271 -7.98 43.65 23.29
N ALA A 272 -7.98 44.46 22.23
CA ALA A 272 -7.27 44.16 20.99
C ALA A 272 -6.12 45.14 20.77
N THR A 273 -4.95 44.57 20.44
CA THR A 273 -3.83 45.25 19.78
C THR A 273 -3.43 44.36 18.60
N PRO A 274 -3.38 44.89 17.36
CA PRO A 274 -2.75 44.17 16.26
C PRO A 274 -1.23 44.18 16.45
N ASP A 275 -0.54 43.51 15.52
CA ASP A 275 0.90 43.60 15.27
C ASP A 275 1.82 43.10 16.41
N ASP A 276 2.11 41.80 16.40
CA ASP A 276 3.51 41.36 16.31
C ASP A 276 3.60 40.03 15.52
N GLU A 277 4.75 39.78 14.90
CA GLU A 277 4.96 38.68 13.95
C GLU A 277 5.57 37.40 14.59
N ASN A 278 5.78 36.37 13.76
CA ASN A 278 6.43 35.10 14.06
C ASN A 278 7.59 35.18 15.08
N GLN A 279 7.31 34.87 16.35
CA GLN A 279 8.33 34.43 17.31
C GLN A 279 8.04 33.02 17.79
N ALA A 280 8.83 32.06 17.28
CA ALA A 280 8.93 30.74 17.88
C ALA A 280 9.60 30.86 19.26
N PRO A 281 9.12 30.18 20.30
CA PRO A 281 9.65 30.35 21.65
C PRO A 281 11.05 29.72 21.78
N GLY A 282 12.07 30.57 21.83
CA GLY A 282 13.40 30.27 22.37
C GLY A 282 14.14 29.10 21.71
N ASP A 283 14.74 29.35 20.55
CA ASP A 283 15.73 28.44 19.96
C ASP A 283 16.97 28.34 20.86
N LEU A 284 16.98 27.33 21.73
CA LEU A 284 18.16 26.90 22.48
C LEU A 284 19.10 26.18 21.52
N GLY A 285 19.86 26.96 20.74
CA GLY A 285 20.77 26.48 19.70
C GLY A 285 21.67 25.33 20.18
N LEU A 286 21.24 24.11 19.87
CA LEU A 286 22.00 22.88 19.99
C LEU A 286 22.54 22.55 18.58
N PRO A 287 23.82 22.17 18.42
CA PRO A 287 24.33 21.74 17.13
C PRO A 287 23.49 20.58 16.57
N ALA A 288 23.05 20.72 15.32
CA ALA A 288 22.55 19.60 14.55
C ALA A 288 23.71 18.62 14.24
N ASP A 289 23.34 17.42 13.79
CA ASP A 289 24.25 16.39 13.26
C ASP A 289 25.21 15.77 14.28
N ILE A 290 24.66 15.17 15.35
CA ILE A 290 25.35 14.14 16.14
C ILE A 290 25.04 12.77 15.54
N ALA A 291 26.07 12.02 15.13
CA ALA A 291 25.91 10.73 14.46
C ALA A 291 25.73 9.56 15.44
N PHE A 292 24.80 8.65 15.14
CA PHE A 292 24.83 7.30 15.71
C PHE A 292 25.85 6.44 14.95
N LYS A 293 26.21 5.26 15.47
CA LYS A 293 27.44 4.55 15.04
C LYS A 293 27.39 3.99 13.61
N SER A 294 26.21 3.72 13.09
CA SER A 294 25.92 3.49 11.67
C SER A 294 24.40 3.41 11.48
N ASP A 295 23.91 3.87 10.32
CA ASP A 295 22.48 3.85 10.01
C ASP A 295 21.93 2.41 10.00
N ASP A 296 22.72 1.45 9.51
CA ASP A 296 22.47 -0.01 9.56
C ASP A 296 22.02 -0.50 10.96
N VAL A 297 22.63 0.02 12.03
CA VAL A 297 22.32 -0.38 13.42
C VAL A 297 21.03 0.28 13.90
N VAL A 298 20.74 1.50 13.45
CA VAL A 298 19.46 2.18 13.72
C VAL A 298 18.31 1.44 13.02
N GLU A 299 18.48 1.13 11.74
CA GLU A 299 17.53 0.31 10.96
C GLU A 299 17.34 -1.05 11.64
N GLN A 300 18.42 -1.78 11.95
CA GLN A 300 18.30 -3.10 12.56
C GLN A 300 17.50 -3.04 13.87
N ILE A 301 17.75 -2.07 14.75
CA ILE A 301 17.02 -1.92 16.02
C ILE A 301 15.53 -1.67 15.80
N VAL A 302 15.18 -0.77 14.88
CA VAL A 302 13.78 -0.41 14.60
C VAL A 302 13.05 -1.56 13.89
N MET A 303 13.71 -2.20 12.92
CA MET A 303 13.12 -3.28 12.12
C MET A 303 13.00 -4.59 12.91
N GLU A 304 13.92 -4.89 13.83
CA GLU A 304 13.79 -5.99 14.80
C GLU A 304 12.51 -5.81 15.65
N ALA A 305 12.30 -4.61 16.21
CA ALA A 305 11.11 -4.30 17.01
C ALA A 305 9.81 -4.32 16.19
N VAL A 306 9.85 -3.84 14.94
CA VAL A 306 8.72 -3.93 14.00
C VAL A 306 8.38 -5.39 13.68
N ARG A 307 9.38 -6.22 13.34
CA ARG A 307 9.22 -7.66 13.12
C ARG A 307 8.67 -8.36 14.37
N GLU A 308 9.12 -8.00 15.57
CA GLU A 308 8.61 -8.59 16.81
C GLU A 308 7.11 -8.28 17.03
N GLN A 309 6.69 -7.02 16.86
CA GLN A 309 5.27 -6.65 17.00
C GLN A 309 4.37 -7.31 15.94
N LEU A 310 4.88 -7.52 14.71
CA LEU A 310 4.14 -8.16 13.62
C LEU A 310 4.08 -9.69 13.75
N ASN A 311 5.14 -10.34 14.27
CA ASN A 311 5.20 -11.78 14.49
C ASN A 311 4.51 -12.25 15.78
N ARG A 312 4.34 -11.37 16.78
CA ARG A 312 3.51 -11.63 17.97
C ARG A 312 2.06 -11.90 17.54
N ARG A 313 1.64 -13.18 17.59
CA ARG A 313 0.29 -13.68 17.22
C ARG A 313 -0.84 -13.13 18.10
N GLN A 314 -1.15 -11.86 17.95
CA GLN A 314 -2.19 -11.15 18.69
C GLN A 314 -3.45 -10.96 17.83
N PRO A 315 -4.66 -10.85 18.42
CA PRO A 315 -5.85 -10.47 17.68
C PRO A 315 -5.71 -9.05 17.11
N ALA A 316 -6.40 -8.74 16.01
CA ALA A 316 -6.31 -7.48 15.24
C ALA A 316 -6.74 -6.18 15.99
N GLU A 317 -6.87 -6.24 17.32
CA GLU A 317 -7.12 -5.12 18.23
C GLU A 317 -5.85 -4.72 19.01
N SER A 318 -4.74 -5.47 18.87
CA SER A 318 -3.44 -5.16 19.48
C SER A 318 -2.64 -4.08 18.76
N ILE A 319 -2.93 -3.82 17.48
CA ILE A 319 -2.18 -2.87 16.66
C ILE A 319 -2.54 -1.44 17.10
N THR A 320 -1.68 -0.88 17.94
CA THR A 320 -1.91 0.42 18.57
C THR A 320 -1.72 1.57 17.58
N ARG A 321 -2.36 2.72 17.88
CA ARG A 321 -2.05 4.02 17.25
C ARG A 321 -0.55 4.32 17.34
N ASN A 322 0.09 3.88 18.41
CA ASN A 322 1.48 4.16 18.77
C ASN A 322 2.47 3.35 17.89
N PHE A 323 2.13 2.10 17.55
CA PHE A 323 2.84 1.30 16.54
C PHE A 323 2.72 1.90 15.13
N LEU A 324 1.52 2.33 14.72
CA LEU A 324 1.31 3.00 13.43
C LEU A 324 2.11 4.32 13.35
N ARG A 325 2.17 5.11 14.44
CA ARG A 325 3.05 6.29 14.50
C ARG A 325 4.52 5.92 14.28
N LEU A 326 5.03 4.90 14.98
CA LEU A 326 6.41 4.45 14.81
C LEU A 326 6.71 4.03 13.36
N LEU A 327 5.81 3.27 12.72
CA LEU A 327 5.94 2.90 11.31
C LEU A 327 5.97 4.12 10.36
N SER A 328 5.19 5.16 10.65
CA SER A 328 5.25 6.42 9.89
C SER A 328 6.61 7.10 10.05
N THR A 329 7.11 7.19 11.29
CA THR A 329 8.42 7.80 11.62
C THR A 329 9.58 7.02 10.98
N ALA A 330 9.51 5.69 10.99
CA ALA A 330 10.55 4.79 10.45
C ALA A 330 10.44 4.54 8.93
N SER A 331 9.49 5.16 8.22
CA SER A 331 9.28 4.94 6.78
C SER A 331 10.47 5.33 5.90
N GLY A 332 11.36 6.21 6.43
CA GLY A 332 12.63 6.62 5.84
C GLY A 332 13.81 5.66 6.07
N LEU A 333 13.62 4.54 6.79
CA LEU A 333 14.65 3.51 7.02
C LEU A 333 14.45 2.24 6.14
N ALA A 334 13.24 2.02 5.61
CA ALA A 334 12.85 0.72 5.06
C ALA A 334 13.23 0.51 3.57
N GLU A 335 14.53 0.31 3.30
CA GLU A 335 15.00 -0.21 2.02
C GLU A 335 14.49 -1.64 1.78
N LYS A 336 13.47 -1.77 0.92
CA LYS A 336 13.13 -3.02 0.20
C LYS A 336 12.70 -4.22 1.06
N ASP A 337 12.34 -4.04 2.33
CA ASP A 337 12.02 -5.16 3.24
C ASP A 337 10.64 -5.80 2.95
N VAL A 338 10.62 -6.70 1.95
CA VAL A 338 9.43 -7.39 1.42
C VAL A 338 8.65 -8.13 2.51
N GLU A 339 9.32 -8.65 3.54
CA GLU A 339 8.65 -9.32 4.66
C GLU A 339 7.80 -8.34 5.48
N VAL A 340 8.33 -7.16 5.80
CA VAL A 340 7.58 -6.11 6.53
C VAL A 340 6.41 -5.63 5.69
N ILE A 341 6.59 -5.41 4.38
CA ILE A 341 5.48 -5.08 3.47
C ILE A 341 4.42 -6.19 3.48
N SER A 342 4.83 -7.46 3.36
CA SER A 342 3.92 -8.62 3.41
C SER A 342 3.14 -8.68 4.72
N HIS A 343 3.69 -8.21 5.84
CA HIS A 343 2.99 -8.08 7.12
C HIS A 343 2.09 -6.85 7.20
N LEU A 344 2.50 -5.70 6.67
CA LEU A 344 1.68 -4.48 6.58
C LEU A 344 0.37 -4.75 5.84
N VAL A 345 0.37 -5.39 4.66
CA VAL A 345 -0.87 -5.69 3.92
C VAL A 345 -1.81 -6.65 4.68
N LYS A 346 -1.30 -7.44 5.63
CA LYS A 346 -2.11 -8.31 6.50
C LYS A 346 -2.77 -7.55 7.67
N ILE A 347 -2.39 -6.29 7.94
CA ILE A 347 -2.94 -5.47 9.02
C ILE A 347 -4.44 -5.19 8.78
N ARG A 348 -5.29 -5.73 9.66
CA ARG A 348 -6.74 -5.53 9.69
C ARG A 348 -7.08 -4.52 10.77
N LEU A 349 -7.77 -3.43 10.44
CA LEU A 349 -8.13 -2.35 11.37
C LEU A 349 -9.64 -2.14 11.36
N LYS A 350 -10.23 -1.87 12.52
CA LYS A 350 -11.69 -1.76 12.69
C LYS A 350 -12.21 -0.33 12.78
N THR A 351 -11.37 0.66 13.10
CA THR A 351 -11.79 2.04 13.36
C THR A 351 -11.27 3.00 12.28
N LYS A 352 -12.12 3.94 11.85
CA LYS A 352 -11.79 4.92 10.80
C LYS A 352 -10.53 5.74 11.14
N ALA A 353 -10.31 6.07 12.41
CA ALA A 353 -9.13 6.81 12.85
C ALA A 353 -7.82 6.02 12.67
N LEU A 354 -7.80 4.71 13.02
CA LEU A 354 -6.62 3.86 12.80
C LEU A 354 -6.41 3.58 11.30
N ILE A 355 -7.49 3.34 10.54
CA ILE A 355 -7.42 3.18 9.08
C ILE A 355 -6.82 4.43 8.43
N ASN A 356 -7.31 5.63 8.77
CA ASN A 356 -6.78 6.88 8.22
C ASN A 356 -5.28 7.06 8.52
N LEU A 357 -4.84 6.79 9.76
CA LEU A 357 -3.43 6.86 10.13
C LEU A 357 -2.59 5.85 9.34
N TYR A 358 -3.04 4.59 9.28
CA TYR A 358 -2.38 3.53 8.51
C TYR A 358 -2.25 3.88 7.01
N LEU A 359 -3.30 4.43 6.39
CA LEU A 359 -3.23 4.87 4.99
C LEU A 359 -2.29 6.05 4.78
N SER A 360 -2.08 6.91 5.78
CA SER A 360 -1.02 7.92 5.74
C SER A 360 0.38 7.31 5.88
N CYS A 361 0.55 6.26 6.69
CA CYS A 361 1.82 5.52 6.77
C CYS A 361 2.16 4.86 5.41
N ILE A 362 1.17 4.30 4.71
CA ILE A 362 1.34 3.73 3.37
C ILE A 362 1.76 4.80 2.36
N ARG A 363 1.16 6.01 2.40
CA ARG A 363 1.58 7.14 1.57
C ARG A 363 3.03 7.56 1.86
N GLU A 364 3.39 7.76 3.13
CA GLU A 364 4.74 8.21 3.49
C GLU A 364 5.82 7.18 3.11
N LEU A 365 5.51 5.88 3.22
CA LEU A 365 6.38 4.79 2.77
C LEU A 365 6.61 4.81 1.26
N ILE A 366 5.59 5.13 0.45
CA ILE A 366 5.72 5.27 -1.00
C ILE A 366 6.45 6.57 -1.37
N SER A 367 6.18 7.68 -0.68
CA SER A 367 6.85 8.97 -0.87
C SER A 367 8.33 8.93 -0.52
N SER A 368 8.71 8.14 0.48
CA SER A 368 10.11 7.95 0.90
C SER A 368 10.82 6.93 0.02
N HIS A 369 10.14 5.85 -0.36
CA HIS A 369 10.71 4.71 -1.09
C HIS A 369 9.76 4.25 -2.22
N PRO A 370 9.79 4.89 -3.40
CA PRO A 370 8.85 4.60 -4.50
C PRO A 370 8.82 3.14 -4.96
N ASP A 371 9.96 2.43 -4.91
CA ASP A 371 10.07 1.00 -5.26
C ASP A 371 9.11 0.11 -4.46
N ASN A 372 8.78 0.49 -3.22
CA ASN A 372 7.87 -0.27 -2.35
C ASN A 372 6.43 -0.31 -2.91
N LEU A 373 6.05 0.60 -3.81
CA LEU A 373 4.75 0.63 -4.47
C LEU A 373 4.44 -0.67 -5.22
N ALA A 374 5.40 -1.22 -5.97
CA ALA A 374 5.21 -2.45 -6.74
C ALA A 374 4.92 -3.65 -5.84
N THR A 375 5.68 -3.77 -4.74
CA THR A 375 5.53 -4.83 -3.74
C THR A 375 4.20 -4.72 -2.99
N LEU A 376 3.78 -3.49 -2.64
CA LEU A 376 2.51 -3.21 -1.99
C LEU A 376 1.31 -3.54 -2.91
N LEU A 377 1.34 -3.09 -4.17
CA LEU A 377 0.30 -3.38 -5.16
C LEU A 377 0.13 -4.89 -5.36
N LYS A 378 1.24 -5.61 -5.59
CA LYS A 378 1.23 -7.05 -5.83
C LYS A 378 0.66 -7.83 -4.65
N HIS A 379 1.13 -7.59 -3.43
CA HIS A 379 0.58 -8.24 -2.24
C HIS A 379 -0.91 -7.92 -2.01
N THR A 380 -1.33 -6.68 -2.27
CA THR A 380 -2.73 -6.27 -2.08
C THR A 380 -3.67 -6.92 -3.10
N ILE A 381 -3.26 -7.00 -4.37
CA ILE A 381 -4.03 -7.66 -5.44
C ILE A 381 -4.14 -9.18 -5.19
N TYR A 382 -3.04 -9.85 -4.84
CA TYR A 382 -3.06 -11.29 -4.54
C TYR A 382 -3.90 -11.59 -3.29
N ASN A 383 -3.97 -10.69 -2.31
CA ASN A 383 -4.86 -10.83 -1.16
C ASN A 383 -6.35 -10.67 -1.54
N GLU A 384 -6.69 -9.83 -2.51
CA GLU A 384 -8.07 -9.68 -3.01
C GLU A 384 -8.53 -10.85 -3.91
N LEU A 385 -7.61 -11.44 -4.66
CA LEU A 385 -7.93 -12.58 -5.53
C LEU A 385 -7.94 -13.93 -4.79
N SER A 386 -7.36 -14.01 -3.60
CA SER A 386 -7.32 -15.21 -2.76
C SER A 386 -8.28 -15.16 -1.56
N ASN A 387 -8.27 -16.22 -0.75
CA ASN A 387 -9.03 -16.27 0.52
C ASN A 387 -8.46 -15.33 1.63
N ALA A 388 -7.36 -14.62 1.37
CA ALA A 388 -6.69 -13.76 2.34
C ALA A 388 -7.28 -12.34 2.48
N ARG A 389 -8.39 -12.04 1.79
CA ARG A 389 -9.04 -10.72 1.69
C ARG A 389 -9.02 -9.92 3.00
N ASN A 390 -8.66 -8.64 2.90
CA ASN A 390 -8.59 -7.72 4.02
C ASN A 390 -9.52 -6.54 3.73
N PRO A 391 -10.47 -6.17 4.61
CA PRO A 391 -11.36 -5.02 4.38
C PRO A 391 -10.61 -3.68 4.15
N ASN A 392 -9.34 -3.60 4.52
CA ASN A 392 -8.48 -2.45 4.23
C ASN A 392 -7.96 -2.41 2.78
N ASN A 393 -7.93 -3.52 2.04
CA ASN A 393 -7.23 -3.63 0.74
C ASN A 393 -7.68 -2.58 -0.28
N MET A 394 -8.99 -2.36 -0.44
CA MET A 394 -9.50 -1.34 -1.36
C MET A 394 -9.13 0.09 -0.95
N ALA A 395 -9.07 0.37 0.35
CA ALA A 395 -8.61 1.67 0.84
C ALA A 395 -7.09 1.86 0.66
N MET A 396 -6.31 0.76 0.74
CA MET A 396 -4.89 0.76 0.42
C MET A 396 -4.63 0.98 -1.07
N LEU A 397 -5.40 0.32 -1.96
CA LEU A 397 -5.35 0.56 -3.40
C LEU A 397 -5.69 2.02 -3.72
N SER A 398 -6.71 2.58 -3.06
CA SER A 398 -7.03 4.00 -3.18
C SER A 398 -5.86 4.91 -2.76
N ALA A 399 -5.17 4.60 -1.67
CA ALA A 399 -4.00 5.38 -1.22
C ALA A 399 -2.77 5.22 -2.14
N MET A 400 -2.53 4.02 -2.69
CA MET A 400 -1.45 3.76 -3.65
C MET A 400 -1.64 4.54 -4.95
N PHE A 401 -2.83 4.46 -5.56
CA PHE A 401 -3.15 5.21 -6.78
C PHE A 401 -3.13 6.74 -6.54
N GLN A 402 -3.55 7.21 -5.37
CA GLN A 402 -3.43 8.64 -4.99
C GLN A 402 -1.99 9.10 -4.75
N SER A 403 -1.02 8.19 -4.58
CA SER A 403 0.40 8.53 -4.39
C SER A 403 1.14 8.66 -5.72
N ALA A 404 0.87 7.77 -6.67
CA ALA A 404 1.51 7.75 -7.99
C ALA A 404 0.56 7.10 -9.02
N PRO A 405 -0.40 7.86 -9.60
CA PRO A 405 -1.52 7.28 -10.36
C PRO A 405 -1.08 6.54 -11.62
N ASP A 406 -0.17 7.11 -12.40
CA ASP A 406 0.31 6.50 -13.66
C ASP A 406 1.21 5.29 -13.38
N THR A 407 2.11 5.39 -12.40
CA THR A 407 2.96 4.27 -11.98
C THR A 407 2.11 3.12 -11.43
N ALA A 408 1.09 3.41 -10.63
CA ALA A 408 0.15 2.42 -10.10
C ALA A 408 -0.70 1.78 -11.21
N ALA A 409 -1.15 2.56 -12.20
CA ALA A 409 -1.89 2.06 -13.37
C ALA A 409 -1.03 1.15 -14.25
N SER A 410 0.26 1.49 -14.43
CA SER A 410 1.21 0.64 -15.16
C SER A 410 1.49 -0.66 -14.41
N LEU A 411 1.86 -0.58 -13.12
CA LEU A 411 2.12 -1.75 -12.28
C LEU A 411 0.89 -2.68 -12.12
N LEU A 412 -0.33 -2.11 -12.13
CA LEU A 412 -1.57 -2.90 -12.17
C LEU A 412 -1.63 -3.76 -13.44
N ALA A 413 -1.19 -3.22 -14.59
CA ALA A 413 -1.12 -3.96 -15.84
C ALA A 413 -0.08 -5.09 -15.81
N ASP A 414 1.12 -4.86 -15.27
CA ASP A 414 2.14 -5.90 -15.07
C ASP A 414 1.59 -7.08 -14.27
N ILE A 415 0.94 -6.78 -13.15
CA ILE A 415 0.35 -7.79 -12.25
C ILE A 415 -0.82 -8.51 -12.93
N PHE A 416 -1.63 -7.81 -13.73
CA PHE A 416 -2.73 -8.42 -14.50
C PHE A 416 -2.21 -9.37 -15.57
N LEU A 417 -1.16 -9.01 -16.31
CA LEU A 417 -0.54 -9.89 -17.31
C LEU A 417 0.10 -11.12 -16.65
N GLU A 418 0.86 -10.94 -15.56
CA GLU A 418 1.43 -12.04 -14.77
C GLU A 418 0.34 -13.02 -14.30
N LEU A 419 -0.82 -12.50 -13.86
CA LEU A 419 -1.94 -13.31 -13.44
C LEU A 419 -2.59 -14.08 -14.60
N LEU A 420 -2.78 -13.46 -15.77
CA LEU A 420 -3.32 -14.11 -16.97
C LEU A 420 -2.39 -15.20 -17.55
N MET A 421 -1.09 -15.15 -17.24
CA MET A 421 -0.10 -16.18 -17.62
C MET A 421 -0.17 -17.43 -16.75
N ASN A 422 -0.83 -17.39 -15.58
CA ASN A 422 -1.06 -18.58 -14.75
C ASN A 422 -2.09 -19.53 -15.41
N ARG A 423 -2.08 -20.82 -15.05
CA ARG A 423 -2.96 -21.81 -15.69
C ARG A 423 -4.46 -21.56 -15.47
N GLU A 424 -4.82 -21.01 -14.32
CA GLU A 424 -6.21 -20.71 -13.93
C GLU A 424 -6.78 -19.55 -14.78
N ASP A 425 -8.11 -19.49 -14.91
CA ASP A 425 -8.77 -18.36 -15.61
C ASP A 425 -8.91 -17.16 -14.68
N TYR A 426 -7.94 -16.26 -14.76
CA TYR A 426 -7.96 -14.98 -14.04
C TYR A 426 -8.79 -13.89 -14.73
N LEU A 427 -9.29 -14.06 -15.96
CA LEU A 427 -9.96 -12.97 -16.68
C LEU A 427 -11.22 -12.49 -15.95
N ARG A 428 -12.14 -13.39 -15.56
CA ARG A 428 -13.35 -13.01 -14.82
C ARG A 428 -13.03 -12.39 -13.44
N PRO A 429 -12.14 -12.94 -12.60
CA PRO A 429 -11.66 -12.27 -11.39
C PRO A 429 -11.08 -10.87 -11.62
N LEU A 430 -10.23 -10.69 -12.64
CA LEU A 430 -9.61 -9.40 -12.97
C LEU A 430 -10.63 -8.38 -13.46
N ARG A 431 -11.61 -8.79 -14.28
CA ARG A 431 -12.75 -7.94 -14.69
C ARG A 431 -13.55 -7.43 -13.48
N ILE A 432 -13.74 -8.26 -12.46
CA ILE A 432 -14.40 -7.84 -11.20
C ILE A 432 -13.52 -6.87 -10.42
N LEU A 433 -12.22 -7.16 -10.29
CA LEU A 433 -11.27 -6.37 -9.53
C LEU A 433 -11.10 -4.95 -10.08
N VAL A 434 -10.90 -4.79 -11.40
CA VAL A 434 -10.71 -3.45 -12.00
C VAL A 434 -11.95 -2.57 -11.89
N ARG A 435 -13.16 -3.16 -11.97
CA ARG A 435 -14.41 -2.43 -11.69
C ARG A 435 -14.46 -1.89 -10.26
N GLU A 436 -14.06 -2.71 -9.29
CA GLU A 436 -14.06 -2.31 -7.88
C GLU A 436 -13.00 -1.24 -7.59
N ILE A 437 -11.80 -1.35 -8.18
CA ILE A 437 -10.74 -0.34 -8.10
C ILE A 437 -11.24 1.01 -8.64
N VAL A 438 -11.79 1.04 -9.87
CA VAL A 438 -12.37 2.25 -10.49
C VAL A 438 -13.50 2.83 -9.64
N ARG A 439 -14.39 1.98 -9.09
CA ARG A 439 -15.49 2.41 -8.21
C ARG A 439 -14.99 3.05 -6.91
N VAL A 440 -13.96 2.48 -6.30
CA VAL A 440 -13.37 2.97 -5.04
C VAL A 440 -12.62 4.28 -5.25
N LEU A 441 -11.86 4.38 -6.35
CA LEU A 441 -11.19 5.62 -6.79
C LEU A 441 -12.13 6.63 -7.44
N ARG A 442 -13.45 6.37 -7.50
CA ARG A 442 -14.47 7.28 -8.06
C ARG A 442 -14.23 7.67 -9.53
N HIS A 443 -13.62 6.78 -10.30
CA HIS A 443 -13.15 6.97 -11.69
C HIS A 443 -11.86 7.80 -11.84
N ASP A 444 -11.18 8.13 -10.74
CA ASP A 444 -9.83 8.73 -10.74
C ASP A 444 -8.76 7.64 -10.96
N VAL A 445 -8.74 7.08 -12.17
CA VAL A 445 -7.79 6.04 -12.62
C VAL A 445 -7.33 6.41 -14.03
N ASN A 446 -6.01 6.43 -14.28
CA ASN A 446 -5.49 6.61 -15.63
C ASN A 446 -5.65 5.31 -16.46
N LEU A 447 -6.88 5.09 -16.93
CA LEU A 447 -7.26 3.95 -17.75
C LEU A 447 -6.48 3.90 -19.07
N SER A 448 -5.98 5.03 -19.57
CA SER A 448 -5.15 5.08 -20.78
C SER A 448 -3.76 4.48 -20.54
N VAL A 449 -3.15 4.74 -19.38
CA VAL A 449 -1.88 4.12 -18.97
C VAL A 449 -2.08 2.64 -18.63
N LEU A 450 -3.19 2.26 -17.97
CA LEU A 450 -3.54 0.85 -17.75
C LEU A 450 -3.68 0.08 -19.07
N CYS A 451 -4.43 0.63 -20.05
CA CYS A 451 -4.54 0.03 -21.38
C CYS A 451 -3.19 -0.09 -22.09
N ARG A 452 -2.34 0.95 -22.04
CA ARG A 452 -0.99 0.87 -22.64
C ARG A 452 -0.16 -0.24 -21.98
N GLY A 453 -0.10 -0.28 -20.65
CA GLY A 453 0.68 -1.28 -19.91
C GLY A 453 0.20 -2.73 -20.09
N LEU A 454 -1.05 -2.94 -20.50
CA LEU A 454 -1.62 -4.24 -20.87
C LEU A 454 -1.23 -4.68 -22.31
N MET A 455 -0.84 -3.73 -23.16
CA MET A 455 -0.50 -3.95 -24.58
C MET A 455 1.01 -3.83 -24.86
N GLU A 456 1.77 -3.24 -23.95
CA GLU A 456 3.21 -3.00 -24.09
C GLU A 456 4.04 -4.29 -24.06
N LYS A 457 5.07 -4.37 -24.93
CA LYS A 457 5.99 -5.51 -25.04
C LYS A 457 7.08 -5.41 -23.95
N LYS A 458 7.14 -6.38 -23.03
CA LYS A 458 7.97 -6.31 -21.81
C LYS A 458 9.18 -7.26 -21.86
N ASP A 459 10.17 -6.88 -22.66
CA ASP A 459 11.34 -7.73 -22.99
C ASP A 459 12.34 -7.96 -21.86
N ASN A 460 12.15 -7.30 -20.70
CA ASN A 460 13.09 -7.33 -19.58
C ASN A 460 12.52 -7.93 -18.29
N THR A 461 11.22 -8.23 -18.22
CA THR A 461 10.62 -8.88 -17.03
C THR A 461 10.82 -10.40 -17.10
N PRO A 462 11.32 -11.05 -16.02
CA PRO A 462 11.61 -12.49 -16.04
C PRO A 462 10.43 -13.38 -16.49
N PRO A 463 9.16 -13.18 -16.04
CA PRO A 463 8.04 -14.01 -16.49
C PRO A 463 7.81 -13.99 -18.00
N PHE A 464 8.08 -12.87 -18.66
CA PHE A 464 7.88 -12.70 -20.10
C PHE A 464 9.00 -13.36 -20.92
N ARG A 465 10.26 -13.27 -20.47
CA ARG A 465 11.37 -14.04 -21.06
C ARG A 465 11.16 -15.55 -20.88
N ASP A 466 10.68 -15.95 -19.71
CA ASP A 466 10.29 -17.33 -19.41
C ASP A 466 9.10 -17.82 -20.26
N PHE A 467 8.26 -16.91 -20.75
CA PHE A 467 7.14 -17.20 -21.65
C PHE A 467 7.63 -17.32 -23.10
N GLU A 468 8.45 -16.38 -23.58
CA GLU A 468 9.05 -16.40 -24.92
C GLU A 468 9.90 -17.67 -25.14
N PHE A 469 10.66 -18.12 -24.13
CA PHE A 469 11.44 -19.36 -24.20
C PHE A 469 10.57 -20.64 -24.27
N LYS A 470 9.30 -20.59 -23.85
CA LYS A 470 8.39 -21.75 -23.83
C LYS A 470 7.51 -21.88 -25.09
N LEU A 471 7.74 -21.07 -26.14
CA LEU A 471 6.97 -21.08 -27.39
C LEU A 471 7.06 -22.37 -28.22
N SER A 472 8.00 -23.27 -27.93
CA SER A 472 8.16 -24.53 -28.67
C SER A 472 7.05 -25.57 -28.41
N ASP A 473 6.33 -25.43 -27.30
CA ASP A 473 5.28 -26.37 -26.88
C ASP A 473 3.91 -25.98 -27.44
N LEU A 474 3.14 -26.98 -27.92
CA LEU A 474 1.77 -26.80 -28.42
C LEU A 474 0.80 -26.24 -27.34
N ARG A 475 1.20 -26.30 -26.06
CA ARG A 475 0.51 -25.69 -24.91
C ARG A 475 0.75 -24.19 -24.76
N SER A 476 1.72 -23.62 -25.48
CA SER A 476 2.03 -22.19 -25.44
C SER A 476 1.11 -21.40 -26.37
N LEU A 477 0.73 -21.98 -27.52
CA LEU A 477 -0.22 -21.40 -28.47
C LEU A 477 -1.59 -21.12 -27.83
N THR A 478 -2.17 -22.11 -27.14
CA THR A 478 -3.46 -21.93 -26.45
C THR A 478 -3.40 -20.97 -25.25
N LEU A 479 -2.19 -20.70 -24.72
CA LEU A 479 -1.98 -19.64 -23.74
C LEU A 479 -1.85 -18.26 -24.43
N GLN A 480 -1.21 -18.17 -25.59
CA GLN A 480 -1.14 -16.94 -26.41
C GLN A 480 -2.52 -16.49 -26.87
N GLU A 481 -3.32 -17.39 -27.45
CA GLU A 481 -4.73 -17.16 -27.83
C GLU A 481 -5.54 -16.59 -26.65
N ARG A 482 -5.46 -17.26 -25.48
CA ARG A 482 -6.16 -16.83 -24.27
C ARG A 482 -5.66 -15.50 -23.72
N MET A 483 -4.35 -15.24 -23.76
CA MET A 483 -3.75 -13.96 -23.36
C MET A 483 -4.25 -12.83 -24.26
N PHE A 484 -4.20 -13.02 -25.57
CA PHE A 484 -4.64 -12.04 -26.57
C PHE A 484 -6.11 -11.64 -26.37
N VAL A 485 -7.01 -12.63 -26.31
CA VAL A 485 -8.44 -12.40 -26.05
C VAL A 485 -8.66 -11.72 -24.69
N SER A 486 -7.90 -12.10 -23.65
CA SER A 486 -8.00 -11.50 -22.32
C SER A 486 -7.58 -10.02 -22.29
N VAL A 487 -6.51 -9.65 -23.00
CA VAL A 487 -6.08 -8.24 -23.13
C VAL A 487 -7.14 -7.42 -23.87
N VAL A 488 -7.70 -7.92 -24.98
CA VAL A 488 -8.79 -7.27 -25.72
C VAL A 488 -10.04 -7.07 -24.84
N ASP A 489 -10.42 -8.08 -24.06
CA ASP A 489 -11.54 -7.99 -23.10
C ASP A 489 -11.29 -7.04 -21.92
N LEU A 490 -10.03 -6.83 -21.53
CA LEU A 490 -9.67 -5.86 -20.49
C LEU A 490 -9.59 -4.42 -21.03
N VAL A 491 -9.04 -4.21 -22.22
CA VAL A 491 -8.99 -2.89 -22.89
C VAL A 491 -10.40 -2.38 -23.18
N THR A 492 -11.30 -3.22 -23.71
CA THR A 492 -12.70 -2.84 -23.92
C THR A 492 -13.48 -2.64 -22.63
N LEU A 493 -13.19 -3.41 -21.56
CA LEU A 493 -13.73 -3.13 -20.23
C LEU A 493 -13.24 -1.77 -19.68
N CYS A 494 -11.98 -1.40 -19.91
CA CYS A 494 -11.45 -0.10 -19.50
C CYS A 494 -12.15 1.06 -20.23
N ILE A 495 -12.44 0.92 -21.53
CA ILE A 495 -13.25 1.91 -22.28
C ILE A 495 -14.65 2.04 -21.66
N PHE A 496 -15.32 0.94 -21.32
CA PHE A 496 -16.59 0.98 -20.58
C PHE A 496 -16.48 1.58 -19.16
N LEU A 497 -15.32 1.47 -18.50
CA LEU A 497 -15.09 2.04 -17.17
C LEU A 497 -14.73 3.53 -17.18
N ALA A 498 -14.31 4.07 -18.33
CA ALA A 498 -14.18 5.52 -18.51
C ALA A 498 -15.55 6.24 -18.61
N ILE A 499 -16.66 5.49 -18.81
CA ILE A 499 -18.03 6.02 -18.83
C ILE A 499 -18.53 6.31 -17.40
N SER A 500 -17.94 7.35 -16.79
CA SER A 500 -18.28 7.82 -15.45
C SER A 500 -19.72 8.38 -15.38
N PRO A 501 -20.30 8.56 -14.16
CA PRO A 501 -21.60 9.20 -13.99
C PRO A 501 -21.70 10.57 -14.68
N GLN A 502 -20.63 11.37 -14.65
CA GLN A 502 -20.58 12.69 -15.30
C GLN A 502 -20.66 12.58 -16.83
N VAL A 503 -20.00 11.59 -17.44
CA VAL A 503 -20.08 11.34 -18.90
C VAL A 503 -21.51 10.97 -19.30
N ARG A 504 -22.20 10.17 -18.48
CA ARG A 504 -23.61 9.79 -18.70
C ARG A 504 -24.56 10.98 -18.52
N GLU A 505 -24.32 11.82 -17.53
CA GLU A 505 -25.12 13.03 -17.27
C GLU A 505 -24.94 14.04 -18.40
N ALA A 506 -23.70 14.35 -18.79
CA ALA A 506 -23.40 15.21 -19.95
C ALA A 506 -24.02 14.69 -21.25
N SER A 507 -24.02 13.38 -21.52
CA SER A 507 -24.71 12.80 -22.67
C SER A 507 -26.24 12.94 -22.58
N SER A 508 -26.83 12.80 -21.39
CA SER A 508 -28.27 12.98 -21.18
C SER A 508 -28.71 14.43 -21.31
N LEU A 509 -27.85 15.38 -20.90
CA LEU A 509 -28.04 16.81 -21.10
C LEU A 509 -27.94 17.18 -22.59
N LEU A 510 -26.90 16.69 -23.29
CA LEU A 510 -26.71 16.95 -24.72
C LEU A 510 -27.89 16.42 -25.56
N ALA A 511 -28.43 15.25 -25.22
CA ALA A 511 -29.64 14.69 -25.84
C ALA A 511 -30.92 15.52 -25.59
N ARG A 512 -30.88 16.53 -24.70
CA ARG A 512 -31.95 17.52 -24.47
C ARG A 512 -31.60 18.91 -25.01
N GLY A 513 -30.47 19.06 -25.70
CA GLY A 513 -29.94 20.33 -26.20
C GLY A 513 -29.14 21.14 -25.18
N ASP A 514 -28.93 20.63 -23.96
CA ASP A 514 -28.18 21.32 -22.91
C ASP A 514 -26.69 20.96 -23.00
N LYS A 515 -25.84 21.99 -23.17
CA LYS A 515 -24.39 21.84 -23.39
C LYS A 515 -23.54 22.11 -22.15
N ARG A 516 -24.13 22.34 -20.96
CA ARG A 516 -23.40 22.80 -19.76
C ARG A 516 -22.23 21.91 -19.31
N GLU A 517 -22.30 20.61 -19.54
CA GLU A 517 -21.26 19.65 -19.15
C GLU A 517 -20.51 19.02 -20.34
N ILE A 518 -20.68 19.54 -21.56
CA ILE A 518 -20.20 18.91 -22.80
C ILE A 518 -18.68 18.60 -22.80
N THR A 519 -17.88 19.38 -22.08
CA THR A 519 -16.43 19.18 -21.91
C THR A 519 -16.07 17.83 -21.28
N SER A 520 -16.87 17.31 -20.34
CA SER A 520 -16.58 16.00 -19.72
C SER A 520 -16.77 14.86 -20.72
N LEU A 521 -17.81 14.96 -21.57
CA LEU A 521 -18.08 14.05 -22.67
C LEU A 521 -16.99 14.10 -23.74
N HIS A 522 -16.58 15.31 -24.18
CA HIS A 522 -15.49 15.47 -25.15
C HIS A 522 -14.15 14.91 -24.63
N ASN A 523 -13.83 15.13 -23.35
CA ASN A 523 -12.62 14.59 -22.73
C ASN A 523 -12.64 13.05 -22.71
N PHE A 524 -13.77 12.44 -22.35
CA PHE A 524 -13.97 10.98 -22.41
C PHE A 524 -13.85 10.46 -23.85
N GLN A 525 -14.51 11.11 -24.82
CA GLN A 525 -14.47 10.72 -26.23
C GLN A 525 -13.03 10.72 -26.75
N MET A 526 -12.27 11.79 -26.50
CA MET A 526 -10.85 11.86 -26.85
C MET A 526 -10.00 10.82 -26.12
N GLN A 527 -10.31 10.49 -24.86
CA GLN A 527 -9.63 9.41 -24.12
C GLN A 527 -9.84 8.05 -24.80
N VAL A 528 -11.07 7.73 -25.20
CA VAL A 528 -11.39 6.48 -25.90
C VAL A 528 -10.74 6.43 -27.28
N SER A 529 -10.81 7.52 -28.05
CA SER A 529 -10.13 7.65 -29.35
C SER A 529 -8.61 7.43 -29.25
N MET A 530 -7.98 7.90 -28.16
CA MET A 530 -6.57 7.61 -27.89
C MET A 530 -6.34 6.13 -27.55
N ILE A 531 -7.15 5.52 -26.68
CA ILE A 531 -7.03 4.08 -26.35
C ILE A 531 -7.20 3.21 -27.62
N GLN A 532 -8.17 3.54 -28.48
CA GLN A 532 -8.37 2.88 -29.78
C GLN A 532 -7.15 3.01 -30.69
N ARG A 533 -6.51 4.18 -30.73
CA ARG A 533 -5.26 4.40 -31.50
C ARG A 533 -4.12 3.52 -31.01
N GLU A 534 -3.89 3.45 -29.69
CA GLU A 534 -2.85 2.59 -29.13
C GLU A 534 -3.16 1.10 -29.36
N ALA A 535 -4.43 0.70 -29.30
CA ALA A 535 -4.87 -0.68 -29.55
C ALA A 535 -4.70 -1.12 -31.01
N VAL A 536 -5.01 -0.24 -31.98
CA VAL A 536 -4.72 -0.48 -33.40
C VAL A 536 -3.22 -0.49 -33.66
N TRP A 537 -2.42 0.31 -32.95
CA TRP A 537 -0.96 0.22 -33.02
C TRP A 537 -0.41 -1.11 -32.48
N TRP A 538 -0.94 -1.59 -31.36
CA TRP A 538 -0.60 -2.91 -30.80
C TRP A 538 -0.96 -4.06 -31.75
N LEU A 539 -2.16 -3.99 -32.36
CA LEU A 539 -2.60 -4.92 -33.41
C LEU A 539 -1.69 -4.89 -34.65
N HIS A 540 -0.99 -3.78 -34.92
CA HIS A 540 -0.01 -3.67 -35.99
C HIS A 540 1.38 -4.21 -35.60
N GLU A 541 2.04 -3.61 -34.59
CA GLU A 541 3.44 -3.91 -34.31
C GLU A 541 3.67 -5.17 -33.47
N THR A 542 2.71 -5.55 -32.62
CA THR A 542 2.98 -6.49 -31.53
C THR A 542 2.24 -7.81 -31.74
N VAL A 543 0.97 -7.74 -32.14
CA VAL A 543 0.09 -8.92 -32.16
C VAL A 543 0.50 -10.00 -33.17
N PRO A 544 0.81 -9.70 -34.46
CA PRO A 544 1.24 -10.73 -35.41
C PRO A 544 2.57 -11.38 -35.00
N ARG A 545 3.44 -10.64 -34.32
CA ARG A 545 4.76 -11.11 -33.89
C ARG A 545 4.68 -12.03 -32.66
N ILE A 546 3.90 -11.64 -31.64
CA ILE A 546 3.85 -12.31 -30.33
C ILE A 546 2.73 -13.33 -30.21
N TYR A 547 1.49 -13.00 -30.60
CA TYR A 547 0.32 -13.85 -30.35
C TYR A 547 -0.09 -14.69 -31.56
N ARG A 548 0.26 -14.25 -32.78
CA ARG A 548 -0.01 -14.97 -34.05
C ARG A 548 -1.47 -15.46 -34.18
N PRO A 549 -2.48 -14.62 -33.90
CA PRO A 549 -3.89 -15.03 -33.91
C PRO A 549 -4.32 -15.48 -35.31
N THR A 550 -5.35 -16.32 -35.36
CA THR A 550 -6.00 -16.65 -36.64
C THR A 550 -6.74 -15.44 -37.21
N ALA A 551 -7.03 -15.45 -38.52
CA ALA A 551 -7.77 -14.38 -39.19
C ALA A 551 -9.07 -13.97 -38.47
N PRO A 552 -10.01 -14.89 -38.13
CA PRO A 552 -11.24 -14.48 -37.43
C PRO A 552 -10.97 -13.88 -36.05
N GLU A 553 -9.94 -14.33 -35.32
CA GLU A 553 -9.59 -13.77 -34.01
C GLU A 553 -8.99 -12.36 -34.12
N PHE A 554 -8.16 -12.12 -35.14
CA PHE A 554 -7.58 -10.80 -35.41
C PHE A 554 -8.64 -9.79 -35.83
N VAL A 555 -9.52 -10.16 -36.78
CA VAL A 555 -10.64 -9.33 -37.22
C VAL A 555 -11.61 -9.07 -36.06
N HIS A 556 -11.96 -10.10 -35.27
CA HIS A 556 -12.78 -9.95 -34.07
C HIS A 556 -12.15 -8.98 -33.07
N ALA A 557 -10.84 -9.09 -32.80
CA ALA A 557 -10.14 -8.19 -31.89
C ALA A 557 -10.13 -6.74 -32.39
N LEU A 558 -9.86 -6.52 -33.68
CA LEU A 558 -9.87 -5.20 -34.31
C LEU A 558 -11.27 -4.55 -34.24
N HIS A 559 -12.32 -5.30 -34.60
CA HIS A 559 -13.70 -4.84 -34.47
C HIS A 559 -14.11 -4.60 -33.01
N LYS A 560 -13.66 -5.44 -32.08
CA LYS A 560 -13.97 -5.33 -30.65
C LYS A 560 -13.33 -4.08 -30.03
N VAL A 561 -12.05 -3.78 -30.29
CA VAL A 561 -11.43 -2.55 -29.74
C VAL A 561 -11.99 -1.27 -30.36
N LEU A 562 -12.43 -1.31 -31.62
CA LEU A 562 -13.06 -0.17 -32.33
C LEU A 562 -14.56 0.00 -32.07
N PHE A 563 -15.15 -0.84 -31.21
CA PHE A 563 -16.59 -0.89 -30.92
C PHE A 563 -17.48 -1.08 -32.17
N MET A 564 -17.05 -2.00 -33.05
CA MET A 564 -17.77 -2.46 -34.24
C MET A 564 -18.45 -3.83 -34.01
N GLU A 565 -17.97 -4.63 -33.04
CA GLU A 565 -18.58 -5.91 -32.69
C GLU A 565 -19.99 -5.78 -32.09
N HIS A 566 -20.78 -6.87 -32.22
CA HIS A 566 -22.12 -6.97 -31.63
C HIS A 566 -22.09 -6.84 -30.10
N LEU A 567 -23.14 -6.22 -29.53
CA LEU A 567 -23.32 -5.94 -28.10
C LEU A 567 -22.99 -7.11 -27.16
N GLU A 568 -23.31 -8.34 -27.56
CA GLU A 568 -23.07 -9.56 -26.78
C GLU A 568 -21.58 -9.80 -26.47
N GLN A 569 -20.68 -9.37 -27.37
CA GLN A 569 -19.25 -9.66 -27.28
C GLN A 569 -18.52 -8.94 -26.14
N TYR A 570 -19.14 -7.93 -25.52
CA TYR A 570 -18.56 -7.15 -24.42
C TYR A 570 -19.05 -7.60 -23.03
N TYR A 571 -20.21 -8.27 -22.96
CA TYR A 571 -20.80 -8.76 -21.71
C TYR A 571 -20.83 -10.29 -21.57
N ASN A 572 -20.50 -11.07 -22.60
CA ASN A 572 -20.51 -12.55 -22.55
C ASN A 572 -19.64 -13.17 -21.43
N LYS A 573 -18.57 -12.49 -20.98
CA LYS A 573 -17.64 -13.01 -19.94
C LYS A 573 -18.23 -13.04 -18.53
N ASP A 574 -19.06 -12.07 -18.16
CA ASP A 574 -19.55 -11.90 -16.76
C ASP A 574 -20.91 -11.18 -16.63
N GLY A 575 -21.62 -10.95 -17.73
CA GLY A 575 -22.96 -10.34 -17.74
C GLY A 575 -23.00 -8.83 -17.54
N TRP A 576 -21.86 -8.17 -17.31
CA TRP A 576 -21.73 -6.73 -17.14
C TRP A 576 -21.33 -6.04 -18.46
N PRO A 577 -21.90 -4.87 -18.84
CA PRO A 577 -22.84 -4.03 -18.08
C PRO A 577 -24.23 -4.62 -17.82
N GLN A 578 -24.93 -4.07 -16.82
CA GLN A 578 -26.33 -4.39 -16.56
C GLN A 578 -27.20 -4.10 -17.79
N GLU A 579 -28.29 -4.86 -17.96
CA GLU A 579 -29.07 -4.87 -19.20
C GLU A 579 -29.64 -3.49 -19.59
N SER A 580 -30.06 -2.69 -18.59
CA SER A 580 -30.46 -1.29 -18.75
C SER A 580 -29.40 -0.38 -19.38
N ASP A 581 -28.13 -0.71 -19.16
CA ASP A 581 -26.99 0.17 -19.44
C ASP A 581 -26.30 -0.18 -20.77
N ARG A 582 -26.42 -1.44 -21.22
CA ARG A 582 -25.66 -2.00 -22.36
C ARG A 582 -25.72 -1.13 -23.61
N VAL A 583 -26.93 -0.73 -24.01
CA VAL A 583 -27.15 0.08 -25.23
C VAL A 583 -26.52 1.47 -25.08
N VAL A 584 -26.72 2.14 -23.94
CA VAL A 584 -26.17 3.48 -23.69
C VAL A 584 -24.65 3.46 -23.59
N MET A 585 -24.07 2.43 -22.96
CA MET A 585 -22.62 2.29 -22.82
C MET A 585 -21.92 1.92 -24.13
N HIS A 586 -22.49 1.00 -24.92
CA HIS A 586 -21.97 0.65 -26.24
C HIS A 586 -22.05 1.85 -27.19
N ARG A 587 -23.16 2.60 -27.17
CA ARG A 587 -23.30 3.84 -27.93
C ARG A 587 -22.21 4.86 -27.55
N LEU A 588 -22.03 5.15 -26.25
CA LEU A 588 -20.98 6.07 -25.78
C LEU A 588 -19.55 5.62 -26.12
N ALA A 589 -19.28 4.31 -26.17
CA ALA A 589 -17.97 3.78 -26.54
C ALA A 589 -17.70 3.75 -28.07
N SER A 590 -18.75 3.88 -28.90
CA SER A 590 -18.67 3.90 -30.37
C SER A 590 -18.83 5.30 -30.97
N GLU A 591 -19.56 6.21 -30.31
CA GLU A 591 -19.75 7.62 -30.68
C GLU A 591 -18.51 8.47 -30.30
N VAL A 592 -17.34 8.13 -30.86
CA VAL A 592 -16.04 8.76 -30.54
C VAL A 592 -15.28 9.19 -31.81
N PRO A 593 -14.45 10.25 -31.75
CA PRO A 593 -13.67 10.71 -32.92
C PRO A 593 -12.75 9.65 -33.52
N LEU A 594 -12.76 9.54 -34.85
CA LEU A 594 -11.80 8.73 -35.60
C LEU A 594 -10.54 9.54 -35.88
N LEU A 595 -9.48 9.29 -35.10
CA LEU A 595 -8.19 9.96 -35.30
C LEU A 595 -7.55 9.51 -36.62
N GLN A 596 -7.01 10.45 -37.40
CA GLN A 596 -6.30 10.17 -38.66
C GLN A 596 -5.22 9.08 -38.51
N ASN A 597 -4.44 9.10 -37.42
CA ASN A 597 -3.41 8.08 -37.18
C ASN A 597 -3.99 6.67 -36.91
N THR A 598 -5.24 6.54 -36.44
CA THR A 598 -5.94 5.25 -36.31
C THR A 598 -6.36 4.75 -37.69
N LEU A 599 -6.99 5.62 -38.49
CA LEU A 599 -7.41 5.34 -39.86
C LEU A 599 -6.24 4.91 -40.76
N ILE A 600 -5.12 5.65 -40.74
CA ILE A 600 -3.90 5.31 -41.49
C ILE A 600 -3.40 3.91 -41.11
N ARG A 601 -3.38 3.55 -39.82
CA ARG A 601 -2.92 2.23 -39.38
C ARG A 601 -3.84 1.09 -39.84
N ILE A 602 -5.15 1.29 -39.86
CA ILE A 602 -6.09 0.29 -40.42
C ILE A 602 -5.80 0.07 -41.91
N LEU A 603 -5.58 1.15 -42.67
CA LEU A 603 -5.23 1.06 -44.09
C LEU A 603 -3.87 0.37 -44.33
N VAL A 604 -2.87 0.60 -43.47
CA VAL A 604 -1.56 -0.07 -43.54
C VAL A 604 -1.65 -1.55 -43.15
N ILE A 605 -2.47 -1.91 -42.15
CA ILE A 605 -2.77 -3.30 -41.78
C ILE A 605 -3.30 -4.06 -43.02
N GLY A 606 -4.30 -3.52 -43.73
CA GLY A 606 -4.87 -4.17 -44.91
C GLY A 606 -3.97 -4.26 -46.14
N LEU A 607 -2.87 -3.50 -46.18
CA LEU A 607 -1.84 -3.59 -47.21
C LEU A 607 -0.71 -4.57 -46.85
N SER A 608 -0.61 -4.98 -45.60
CA SER A 608 0.48 -5.83 -45.11
C SER A 608 0.14 -7.31 -45.27
N LYS A 609 0.99 -8.06 -45.99
CA LYS A 609 0.91 -9.53 -46.08
C LYS A 609 1.12 -10.24 -44.72
N ASP A 610 1.63 -9.55 -43.71
CA ASP A 610 1.88 -10.11 -42.37
C ASP A 610 0.63 -10.04 -41.46
N HIS A 611 -0.44 -9.38 -41.91
CA HIS A 611 -1.66 -9.16 -41.13
C HIS A 611 -2.86 -9.88 -41.75
N PRO A 612 -3.67 -10.63 -40.99
CA PRO A 612 -4.76 -11.42 -41.54
C PRO A 612 -6.07 -10.60 -41.62
N LEU A 613 -6.02 -9.45 -42.30
CA LEU A 613 -7.16 -8.62 -42.67
C LEU A 613 -7.02 -8.28 -44.17
N PRO A 614 -7.90 -8.77 -45.06
CA PRO A 614 -7.72 -8.56 -46.50
C PRO A 614 -8.16 -7.15 -46.96
N PRO A 615 -7.72 -6.68 -48.14
CA PRO A 615 -8.05 -5.34 -48.63
C PRO A 615 -9.55 -5.00 -48.74
N PRO A 616 -10.46 -5.89 -49.19
CA PRO A 616 -11.89 -5.57 -49.26
C PRO A 616 -12.50 -5.28 -47.89
N ASP A 617 -12.29 -6.18 -46.93
CA ASP A 617 -12.75 -6.06 -45.54
C ASP A 617 -12.15 -4.81 -44.86
N THR A 618 -10.90 -4.46 -45.19
CA THR A 618 -10.26 -3.22 -44.75
C THR A 618 -11.00 -1.98 -45.27
N LEU A 619 -11.34 -1.96 -46.56
CA LEU A 619 -12.07 -0.86 -47.17
C LEU A 619 -13.50 -0.75 -46.62
N GLU A 620 -14.18 -1.87 -46.35
CA GLU A 620 -15.49 -1.87 -45.72
C GLU A 620 -15.43 -1.35 -44.27
N LEU A 621 -14.50 -1.85 -43.45
CA LEU A 621 -14.30 -1.36 -42.08
C LEU A 621 -14.00 0.15 -42.06
N VAL A 622 -13.16 0.62 -42.98
CA VAL A 622 -12.86 2.06 -43.12
C VAL A 622 -14.09 2.87 -43.52
N ASP A 623 -14.86 2.42 -44.52
CA ASP A 623 -16.12 3.07 -44.93
C ASP A 623 -17.14 3.15 -43.77
N GLN A 624 -17.32 2.06 -43.02
CA GLN A 624 -18.21 2.02 -41.85
C GLN A 624 -17.74 3.00 -40.75
N LEU A 625 -16.44 3.05 -40.45
CA LEU A 625 -15.85 3.98 -39.46
C LEU A 625 -15.94 5.44 -39.91
N LEU A 626 -15.69 5.73 -41.19
CA LEU A 626 -15.84 7.07 -41.78
C LEU A 626 -17.28 7.54 -41.69
N LYS A 627 -18.25 6.69 -42.05
CA LYS A 627 -19.69 6.98 -41.91
C LYS A 627 -20.10 7.22 -40.46
N ARG A 628 -19.60 6.41 -39.52
CA ARG A 628 -19.85 6.58 -38.07
C ARG A 628 -19.35 7.95 -37.60
N ALA A 629 -18.13 8.34 -37.95
CA ALA A 629 -17.57 9.64 -37.58
C ALA A 629 -18.32 10.81 -38.27
N ALA A 630 -18.55 10.74 -39.58
CA ALA A 630 -19.20 11.81 -40.34
C ALA A 630 -20.62 12.12 -39.84
N ASN A 631 -21.42 11.09 -39.54
CA ASN A 631 -22.80 11.24 -39.03
C ASN A 631 -22.88 11.90 -37.64
N LEU A 632 -21.77 12.01 -36.91
CA LEU A 632 -21.68 12.56 -35.56
C LEU A 632 -20.91 13.89 -35.52
N SER A 633 -20.34 14.33 -36.64
CA SER A 633 -19.44 15.49 -36.71
C SER A 633 -20.20 16.81 -36.59
N SER A 634 -19.59 17.81 -35.95
CA SER A 634 -20.18 19.15 -35.81
C SER A 634 -19.11 20.25 -35.87
N GLU A 635 -19.50 21.47 -36.24
CA GLU A 635 -18.57 22.62 -36.40
C GLU A 635 -17.70 22.90 -35.16
N GLY A 636 -18.23 22.64 -33.96
CA GLY A 636 -17.52 22.84 -32.69
C GLY A 636 -16.80 21.60 -32.13
N PHE A 637 -16.98 20.43 -32.76
CA PHE A 637 -16.29 19.18 -32.39
C PHE A 637 -16.24 18.24 -33.60
N PRO A 638 -15.16 18.29 -34.40
CA PRO A 638 -15.03 17.47 -35.59
C PRO A 638 -14.69 16.02 -35.20
N MET A 639 -15.58 15.09 -35.53
CA MET A 639 -15.39 13.66 -35.24
C MET A 639 -14.36 12.98 -36.15
N ILE A 640 -13.92 13.68 -37.20
CA ILE A 640 -12.78 13.29 -38.04
C ILE A 640 -12.08 14.54 -38.55
N GLN A 641 -10.75 14.52 -38.52
CA GLN A 641 -9.87 15.48 -39.19
C GLN A 641 -8.78 14.66 -39.90
N ALA A 642 -8.57 14.92 -41.18
CA ALA A 642 -7.70 14.11 -42.03
C ALA A 642 -6.91 14.99 -43.02
N GLU A 643 -5.80 15.55 -42.54
CA GLU A 643 -5.01 16.57 -43.27
C GLU A 643 -3.95 15.93 -44.18
N LYS A 644 -3.35 14.82 -43.74
CA LYS A 644 -2.36 14.10 -44.56
C LYS A 644 -3.01 13.42 -45.78
N LEU A 645 -2.53 13.77 -46.97
CA LEU A 645 -2.93 13.16 -48.24
C LEU A 645 -2.56 11.66 -48.38
N GLU A 646 -1.66 11.13 -47.53
CA GLU A 646 -1.22 9.72 -47.58
C GLU A 646 -2.38 8.70 -47.51
N ILE A 647 -3.51 9.08 -46.91
CA ILE A 647 -4.74 8.28 -46.88
C ILE A 647 -5.26 7.97 -48.30
N ILE A 648 -5.20 8.93 -49.22
CA ILE A 648 -5.70 8.80 -50.59
C ILE A 648 -4.87 7.74 -51.34
N ASP A 649 -3.55 7.78 -51.16
CA ASP A 649 -2.63 6.82 -51.76
C ASP A 649 -2.84 5.41 -51.20
N LEU A 650 -3.02 5.28 -49.88
CA LEU A 650 -3.31 4.00 -49.23
C LEU A 650 -4.64 3.40 -49.71
N LEU A 651 -5.68 4.22 -49.88
CA LEU A 651 -6.98 3.79 -50.43
C LEU A 651 -6.88 3.30 -51.88
N PHE A 652 -6.12 3.98 -52.75
CA PHE A 652 -5.90 3.52 -54.12
C PHE A 652 -5.06 2.24 -54.19
N ASN A 653 -4.07 2.08 -53.30
CA ASN A 653 -3.28 0.85 -53.20
C ASN A 653 -4.17 -0.34 -52.78
N LEU A 654 -5.03 -0.18 -51.77
CA LEU A 654 -6.01 -1.20 -51.37
C LEU A 654 -7.03 -1.51 -52.49
N SER A 655 -7.34 -0.50 -53.31
CA SER A 655 -8.23 -0.62 -54.48
C SER A 655 -7.53 -1.12 -55.75
N THR A 656 -6.31 -1.65 -55.64
CA THR A 656 -5.57 -2.21 -56.77
C THR A 656 -5.91 -3.69 -56.97
N TYR A 657 -6.31 -4.06 -58.18
CA TYR A 657 -6.58 -5.45 -58.53
C TYR A 657 -5.27 -6.24 -58.65
N HIS A 658 -5.08 -7.19 -57.75
CA HIS A 658 -4.06 -8.23 -57.87
C HIS A 658 -4.70 -9.49 -58.43
N HIS A 659 -4.11 -10.09 -59.48
CA HIS A 659 -4.55 -11.40 -59.93
C HIS A 659 -4.14 -12.48 -58.91
N PRO A 660 -4.88 -13.59 -58.79
CA PRO A 660 -4.47 -14.72 -57.96
C PRO A 660 -3.09 -15.25 -58.36
N GLU A 661 -2.28 -15.63 -57.36
CA GLU A 661 -0.90 -16.13 -57.55
C GLU A 661 -0.86 -17.49 -58.30
N ASN A 662 -2.01 -18.17 -58.41
CA ASN A 662 -2.22 -19.40 -59.18
C ASN A 662 -2.76 -19.17 -60.60
N ILE A 663 -2.65 -17.96 -61.15
CA ILE A 663 -3.00 -17.61 -62.55
C ILE A 663 -1.81 -16.93 -63.21
N ASP A 664 -1.16 -17.65 -64.14
CA ASP A 664 -0.17 -17.07 -65.05
C ASP A 664 -0.85 -16.17 -66.09
N LEU A 665 -0.43 -14.90 -66.15
CA LEU A 665 -0.86 -13.98 -67.21
C LEU A 665 -0.14 -14.30 -68.53
N PRO A 666 -0.84 -14.26 -69.70
CA PRO A 666 -0.21 -14.47 -71.00
C PRO A 666 0.97 -13.53 -71.25
N GLN A 667 2.05 -14.05 -71.83
CA GLN A 667 3.24 -13.24 -72.14
C GLN A 667 2.87 -12.05 -73.05
N GLY A 668 3.13 -10.83 -72.56
CA GLY A 668 2.68 -9.57 -73.17
C GLY A 668 1.63 -8.82 -72.36
N LEU A 669 0.80 -9.53 -71.58
CA LEU A 669 0.00 -8.94 -70.49
C LEU A 669 0.88 -8.70 -69.24
N VAL A 670 1.96 -7.93 -69.43
CA VAL A 670 2.63 -7.24 -68.31
C VAL A 670 1.55 -6.44 -67.58
N SER A 671 1.56 -6.52 -66.25
CA SER A 671 0.45 -6.07 -65.40
C SER A 671 -0.16 -4.74 -65.87
N TYR A 672 -1.49 -4.75 -66.06
CA TYR A 672 -2.26 -3.54 -66.35
C TYR A 672 -1.98 -2.56 -65.20
N GLN A 673 -1.10 -1.58 -65.44
CA GLN A 673 -0.80 -0.55 -64.45
C GLN A 673 -2.11 0.15 -64.05
N PRO A 674 -2.20 0.71 -62.83
CA PRO A 674 -3.41 1.35 -62.31
C PRO A 674 -3.71 2.70 -62.97
N LEU A 675 -3.77 2.73 -64.31
CA LEU A 675 -3.97 3.87 -65.21
C LEU A 675 -5.25 4.65 -64.89
N LYS A 676 -6.30 3.96 -64.42
CA LYS A 676 -7.53 4.59 -63.92
C LYS A 676 -7.29 5.39 -62.64
N TRP A 677 -6.49 4.88 -61.70
CA TRP A 677 -6.21 5.55 -60.43
C TRP A 677 -5.11 6.61 -60.55
N THR A 678 -4.07 6.45 -61.38
CA THR A 678 -3.08 7.52 -61.60
C THR A 678 -3.72 8.79 -62.16
N SER A 679 -4.73 8.65 -63.02
CA SER A 679 -5.46 9.80 -63.58
C SER A 679 -6.28 10.52 -62.50
N LEU A 680 -6.94 9.77 -61.61
CA LEU A 680 -7.72 10.35 -60.50
C LEU A 680 -6.81 10.95 -59.41
N ARG A 681 -5.69 10.29 -59.11
CA ARG A 681 -4.64 10.76 -58.19
C ARG A 681 -4.02 12.07 -58.69
N TYR A 682 -3.72 12.17 -59.98
CA TYR A 682 -3.25 13.41 -60.60
C TYR A 682 -4.29 14.55 -60.50
N LEU A 683 -5.59 14.24 -60.65
CA LEU A 683 -6.65 15.24 -60.45
C LEU A 683 -6.78 15.68 -58.98
N LEU A 684 -6.69 14.76 -58.01
CA LEU A 684 -6.81 15.11 -56.59
C LEU A 684 -5.60 15.89 -56.05
N TYR A 685 -4.37 15.51 -56.44
CA TYR A 685 -3.15 16.16 -55.95
C TYR A 685 -2.90 17.55 -56.57
N ASN A 686 -3.50 17.88 -57.72
CA ASN A 686 -3.30 19.17 -58.40
C ASN A 686 -4.48 20.16 -58.24
N ASN A 687 -5.50 19.86 -57.43
CA ASN A 687 -6.64 20.76 -57.17
C ASN A 687 -6.60 21.36 -55.75
N THR A 688 -5.43 21.81 -55.31
CA THR A 688 -5.22 22.41 -53.97
C THR A 688 -5.43 23.94 -53.93
N GLU A 689 -6.13 24.52 -54.91
CA GLU A 689 -6.41 25.97 -55.03
C GLU A 689 -7.92 26.28 -55.21
N LEU A 690 -8.80 25.55 -54.52
CA LEU A 690 -10.26 25.77 -54.47
C LEU A 690 -10.82 25.61 -53.06
#